data_AF-A0A5K7X0T0-F1
#
_entry.id   AF-A0A5K7X0T0-F1
#
_cell.length_a   1.000
_cell.length_b   1.000
_cell.length_c   1.000
_cell.angle_alpha   90.00
_cell.angle_beta   90.00
_cell.angle_gamma   90.00
#
_symmetry.space_group_name_H-M   'P 1'
#
loop_
_entity.id
_entity.type
_entity.pdbx_description
1 polymer ?
#
loop_
_entity_poly.entity_id
_entity_poly.type
_entity_poly.pdbx_seq_one_letter_code
_entity_poly.pdbx_strand_id
1 'polypeptide(L)'
;MLCDECKLNQAVIEMNVMINGQQRHLHLCEECYAKMKNNFGMPSFFQGGASPFDDLFRSLIQPSMASGENKAQENGMNFDGLHGNNQHPGGRSGGRNGFLDQIGRNLTEAARQGKIDPVIGREREVQLVIETLNRRNKNNPVLIGEPGVGKTAIAEGLALKIVEGKVPAKLANKEIYLIDVSSLVAGTGIRGQFEQRMKQLMAELEKRKNCIVFIDEVHLLVGTGSAEGSSMDAGNILKPALARGELQIIGATTLNEYRKIEKDAALERRFQPIVVNEPTQEQAIQILKGIQSKYENYHHVHYTDDAIKACVTLSARYIQDRFLPDKAIDLMDESGSKVNLNLTPVDTESVKTKIAEIVKAKEDATKQEQFETAARLRDQEHAYKKQLEQLEKIKANGAELPVTGNGSVVDVELIQQIVEQRTGIPVRKLQADEQNKMRNLAEQLNAKVIGQKEAVEKVSRAIRRNRTGFRKSTRPIGSFLFVGPTGVGKTELAKTLAEEMFGERDAMIRIDMSEYMEKHSVSRLIGAPPGYVGHDEAGQLTEKIRRKPYSIILLDEIEKAHPDVMHIFLQILDDGRLTDSQGRTVSFKDTVIIMTSNAGIKNRSASVGFGASSDREDLIKQLEDYFQPEFLNRLDGIIKFNALKRDDLLEIVDLMLSDIRKAALEQGITLEVTDAAKKKLADLGFSPEFGARPLRRVLEEKVEDQISDLLLDHGEAKKMTVDEVEGKINVTAE
;
A
#
# COMPACT_ATOMS: atom_id res chain seq x y z
N MET A 1 -43.96 23.81 -7.96
CA MET A 1 -45.28 23.28 -8.34
C MET A 1 -45.93 22.63 -7.13
N LEU A 2 -47.24 22.34 -7.17
CA LEU A 2 -47.90 21.60 -6.08
C LEU A 2 -47.63 20.11 -6.20
N CYS A 3 -47.52 19.44 -5.05
CA CYS A 3 -47.31 18.00 -4.91
C CYS A 3 -48.33 17.22 -5.75
N ASP A 4 -47.87 16.27 -6.55
CA ASP A 4 -48.70 15.48 -7.43
C ASP A 4 -49.67 14.55 -6.70
N GLU A 5 -49.35 14.20 -5.45
CA GLU A 5 -50.17 13.30 -4.64
C GLU A 5 -51.19 14.07 -3.79
N CYS A 6 -50.75 15.02 -2.95
CA CYS A 6 -51.67 15.75 -2.07
C CYS A 6 -52.26 17.02 -2.69
N LYS A 7 -51.64 17.58 -3.74
CA LYS A 7 -52.00 18.86 -4.38
C LYS A 7 -52.10 20.07 -3.44
N LEU A 8 -51.65 19.94 -2.18
CA LEU A 8 -51.74 20.97 -1.14
C LEU A 8 -50.36 21.58 -0.83
N ASN A 9 -49.34 20.74 -0.70
CA ASN A 9 -47.98 21.16 -0.33
C ASN A 9 -47.13 21.43 -1.57
N GLN A 10 -46.10 22.27 -1.45
CA GLN A 10 -45.13 22.44 -2.54
C GLN A 10 -44.34 21.16 -2.75
N ALA A 11 -44.19 20.75 -4.01
CA ALA A 11 -43.33 19.65 -4.39
C ALA A 11 -41.87 20.08 -4.25
N VAL A 12 -41.09 19.31 -3.51
CA VAL A 12 -39.65 19.51 -3.27
C VAL A 12 -38.83 18.27 -3.62
N ILE A 13 -39.49 17.14 -3.92
CA ILE A 13 -38.87 15.87 -4.28
C ILE A 13 -39.38 15.44 -5.64
N GLU A 14 -38.47 15.09 -6.55
CA GLU A 14 -38.81 14.45 -7.83
C GLU A 14 -38.49 12.97 -7.76
N MET A 15 -39.43 12.12 -8.19
CA MET A 15 -39.30 10.68 -8.12
C MET A 15 -39.75 10.03 -9.43
N ASN A 16 -38.89 9.17 -9.98
CA ASN A 16 -39.21 8.32 -11.12
C ASN A 16 -39.67 6.96 -10.62
N VAL A 17 -40.91 6.58 -10.95
CA VAL A 17 -41.47 5.28 -10.60
C VAL A 17 -41.94 4.55 -11.85
N MET A 18 -41.75 3.23 -11.86
CA MET A 18 -42.24 2.37 -12.92
C MET A 18 -43.54 1.72 -12.43
N ILE A 19 -44.68 2.17 -12.97
CA ILE A 19 -46.00 1.64 -12.60
C ILE A 19 -46.58 0.97 -13.85
N ASN A 20 -46.88 -0.33 -13.76
CA ASN A 20 -47.39 -1.15 -14.86
C ASN A 20 -46.50 -1.10 -16.13
N GLY A 21 -45.18 -1.10 -15.96
CA GLY A 21 -44.22 -1.09 -17.06
C GLY A 21 -44.05 0.27 -17.77
N GLN A 22 -44.73 1.32 -17.30
CA GLN A 22 -44.53 2.68 -17.79
C GLN A 22 -43.81 3.53 -16.74
N GLN A 23 -42.78 4.25 -17.18
CA GLN A 23 -42.05 5.19 -16.34
C GLN A 23 -42.89 6.47 -16.16
N ARG A 24 -43.20 6.82 -14.92
CA ARG A 24 -43.87 8.07 -14.55
C ARG A 24 -42.96 8.92 -13.67
N HIS A 25 -42.93 10.21 -13.99
CA HIS A 25 -42.22 11.24 -13.23
C HIS A 25 -43.21 11.93 -12.28
N LEU A 26 -42.97 11.87 -10.97
CA LEU A 26 -43.84 12.44 -9.93
C LEU A 26 -43.09 13.53 -9.16
N HIS A 27 -43.79 14.60 -8.80
CA HIS A 27 -43.25 15.71 -8.00
C HIS A 27 -43.98 15.73 -6.66
N LEU A 28 -43.31 15.34 -5.58
CA LEU A 28 -43.91 15.10 -4.27
C LEU A 28 -43.40 16.10 -3.22
N CYS A 29 -44.21 16.33 -2.18
CA CYS A 29 -43.72 16.94 -0.93
C CYS A 29 -43.09 15.87 -0.01
N GLU A 30 -42.31 16.31 0.97
CA GLU A 30 -41.60 15.42 1.91
C GLU A 30 -42.51 14.38 2.59
N GLU A 31 -43.69 14.81 3.07
CA GLU A 31 -44.64 13.90 3.72
C GLU A 31 -45.20 12.82 2.77
N CYS A 32 -45.54 13.20 1.53
CA CYS A 32 -46.07 12.26 0.54
C CYS A 32 -45.00 11.28 0.06
N TYR A 33 -43.75 11.74 -0.06
CA TYR A 33 -42.62 10.88 -0.40
C TYR A 33 -42.34 9.84 0.70
N ALA A 34 -42.32 10.26 1.97
CA ALA A 34 -42.12 9.35 3.10
C ALA A 34 -43.22 8.27 3.17
N LYS A 35 -44.49 8.65 2.93
CA LYS A 35 -45.62 7.71 2.83
C LYS A 35 -45.47 6.74 1.66
N MET A 36 -45.09 7.21 0.47
CA MET A 36 -44.87 6.33 -0.69
C MET A 36 -43.71 5.37 -0.49
N LYS A 37 -42.60 5.83 0.12
CA LYS A 37 -41.43 4.99 0.43
C LYS A 37 -41.77 3.84 1.37
N ASN A 38 -42.65 4.07 2.34
CA ASN A 38 -43.09 3.03 3.29
C ASN A 38 -44.11 2.05 2.68
N ASN A 39 -44.91 2.48 1.70
CA ASN A 39 -45.91 1.62 1.05
C ASN A 39 -45.33 0.75 -0.08
N PHE A 40 -44.31 1.24 -0.81
CA PHE A 40 -43.57 0.45 -1.78
C PHE A 40 -42.45 -0.33 -1.07
N GLY A 41 -42.79 -1.47 -0.48
CA GLY A 41 -41.79 -2.41 0.04
C GLY A 41 -40.81 -2.85 -1.06
N MET A 42 -39.60 -2.29 -1.06
CA MET A 42 -38.54 -2.67 -1.99
C MET A 42 -37.83 -3.96 -1.52
N PRO A 43 -37.45 -4.88 -2.43
CA PRO A 43 -36.74 -6.11 -2.08
C PRO A 43 -35.28 -5.87 -1.66
N SER A 44 -34.81 -6.68 -0.71
CA SER A 44 -33.46 -6.68 -0.11
C SER A 44 -32.31 -7.04 -1.06
N PHE A 45 -31.79 -6.09 -1.85
CA PHE A 45 -30.53 -6.28 -2.61
C PHE A 45 -29.41 -5.28 -2.29
N PHE A 46 -29.58 -4.43 -1.28
CA PHE A 46 -28.53 -3.57 -0.73
C PHE A 46 -28.52 -3.68 0.80
N GLN A 47 -27.89 -4.73 1.32
CA GLN A 47 -27.55 -4.82 2.74
C GLN A 47 -26.02 -4.90 2.85
N GLY A 48 -25.41 -3.74 3.04
CA GLY A 48 -23.97 -3.60 3.26
C GLY A 48 -23.65 -2.15 3.63
N GLY A 49 -23.63 -1.85 4.93
CA GLY A 49 -23.21 -0.55 5.45
C GLY A 49 -24.24 0.09 6.38
N ALA A 50 -24.26 -0.33 7.64
CA ALA A 50 -24.93 0.41 8.71
C ALA A 50 -24.30 1.80 8.82
N SER A 51 -25.09 2.85 8.61
CA SER A 51 -24.65 4.23 8.81
C SER A 51 -24.89 4.65 10.27
N PRO A 52 -23.95 5.35 10.93
CA PRO A 52 -24.05 5.77 12.35
C PRO A 52 -25.24 6.68 12.71
N PHE A 53 -26.08 7.04 11.74
CA PHE A 53 -27.27 7.87 11.93
C PHE A 53 -28.50 7.09 12.37
N ASP A 54 -28.58 5.77 12.12
CA ASP A 54 -29.73 4.95 12.52
C ASP A 54 -29.82 4.77 14.04
N ASP A 55 -28.68 4.72 14.75
CA ASP A 55 -28.65 4.63 16.22
C ASP A 55 -28.96 5.98 16.90
N LEU A 56 -28.56 7.09 16.28
CA LEU A 56 -28.87 8.43 16.80
C LEU A 56 -30.38 8.71 16.73
N PHE A 57 -31.04 8.31 15.64
CA PHE A 57 -32.48 8.52 15.43
C PHE A 57 -33.34 7.62 16.33
N ARG A 58 -32.89 6.39 16.62
CA ARG A 58 -33.56 5.48 17.58
C ARG A 58 -33.50 5.99 19.02
N SER A 59 -32.45 6.72 19.40
CA SER A 59 -32.34 7.32 20.74
C SER A 59 -33.22 8.56 20.94
N LEU A 60 -33.61 9.23 19.85
CA LEU A 60 -34.37 10.49 19.86
C LEU A 60 -35.89 10.29 19.68
N ILE A 61 -36.34 9.10 19.26
CA ILE A 61 -37.75 8.78 19.02
C ILE A 61 -38.16 7.57 19.87
N GLN A 62 -38.00 7.68 21.19
CA GLN A 62 -38.67 6.78 22.13
C GLN A 62 -39.74 7.58 22.89
N PRO A 63 -41.03 7.49 22.50
CA PRO A 63 -42.12 7.99 23.31
C PRO A 63 -42.39 6.98 24.43
N SER A 64 -42.22 7.44 25.66
CA SER A 64 -42.79 6.81 26.85
C SER A 64 -44.32 6.80 26.73
N MET A 65 -44.93 5.62 26.56
CA MET A 65 -46.34 5.40 26.85
C MET A 65 -46.50 4.12 27.67
N ALA A 66 -46.57 4.31 28.98
CA ALA A 66 -47.35 3.48 29.88
C ALA A 66 -48.06 4.45 30.85
N SER A 67 -49.29 4.81 30.52
CA SER A 67 -50.23 5.41 31.46
C SER A 67 -51.41 4.46 31.64
N GLY A 68 -51.53 3.99 32.87
CA GLY A 68 -52.74 3.41 33.44
C GLY A 68 -52.95 4.07 34.80
N GLU A 69 -54.09 4.75 34.92
CA GLU A 69 -54.77 5.17 36.16
C GLU A 69 -54.52 6.58 36.74
N ASN A 70 -55.64 7.29 36.86
CA ASN A 70 -55.86 8.60 37.43
C ASN A 70 -55.76 8.60 38.96
N LYS A 71 -55.25 9.69 39.56
CA LYS A 71 -56.00 10.63 40.43
C LYS A 71 -55.12 11.74 41.02
N ALA A 72 -55.52 12.98 40.72
CA ALA A 72 -55.67 14.16 41.58
C ALA A 72 -54.69 14.46 42.73
N GLN A 73 -53.98 15.60 42.64
CA GLN A 73 -53.94 16.72 43.61
C GLN A 73 -52.91 17.76 43.11
N GLU A 74 -53.33 18.91 42.60
CA GLU A 74 -53.52 20.20 43.31
C GLU A 74 -52.23 20.88 43.84
N ASN A 75 -52.06 22.15 43.41
CA ASN A 75 -51.19 23.22 43.93
C ASN A 75 -49.68 23.05 43.69
N GLY A 76 -48.91 24.01 43.17
CA GLY A 76 -48.99 25.46 43.23
C GLY A 76 -47.65 25.98 43.81
N MET A 77 -47.08 27.00 43.15
CA MET A 77 -46.01 27.91 43.62
C MET A 77 -44.52 27.66 43.28
N ASN A 78 -44.01 28.71 42.62
CA ASN A 78 -42.83 29.53 42.91
C ASN A 78 -41.42 29.12 42.45
N PHE A 79 -40.98 29.99 41.55
CA PHE A 79 -39.65 30.37 41.13
C PHE A 79 -39.00 31.21 42.25
N ASP A 80 -37.87 30.77 42.81
CA ASP A 80 -36.82 31.68 43.28
C ASP A 80 -35.49 30.98 43.60
N GLY A 81 -34.40 31.67 43.32
CA GLY A 81 -33.09 31.46 43.97
C GLY A 81 -32.07 30.60 43.23
N LEU A 82 -31.11 31.25 42.56
CA LEU A 82 -29.73 31.26 43.07
C LEU A 82 -28.90 32.35 42.36
N HIS A 83 -28.46 33.33 43.14
CA HIS A 83 -27.48 34.34 42.77
C HIS A 83 -26.14 34.03 43.42
N GLY A 84 -25.07 34.22 42.63
CA GLY A 84 -23.80 34.79 43.05
C GLY A 84 -22.68 33.80 43.40
N ASN A 85 -21.41 34.13 43.21
CA ASN A 85 -20.74 35.21 42.48
C ASN A 85 -19.24 34.85 42.51
N ASN A 86 -18.48 35.07 41.45
CA ASN A 86 -17.11 35.58 41.56
C ASN A 86 -16.58 36.03 40.20
N GLN A 87 -16.57 37.34 40.01
CA GLN A 87 -15.82 38.05 38.98
C GLN A 87 -14.41 38.38 39.51
N HIS A 88 -13.41 38.38 38.62
CA HIS A 88 -12.43 39.48 38.38
C HIS A 88 -11.50 39.10 37.19
N PRO A 89 -10.82 40.05 36.50
CA PRO A 89 -11.34 40.60 35.24
C PRO A 89 -10.33 40.68 34.06
N GLY A 90 -10.85 40.88 32.84
CA GLY A 90 -10.24 41.76 31.84
C GLY A 90 -9.26 41.16 30.82
N GLY A 91 -9.80 40.66 29.70
CA GLY A 91 -9.06 40.47 28.45
C GLY A 91 -10.01 40.48 27.26
N ARG A 92 -10.00 41.55 26.47
CA ARG A 92 -10.83 41.73 25.25
C ARG A 92 -10.69 40.53 24.29
N SER A 93 -11.75 39.74 24.10
CA SER A 93 -11.89 38.87 22.92
C SER A 93 -13.10 39.31 22.08
N GLY A 94 -12.91 40.32 21.25
CA GLY A 94 -13.88 40.65 20.21
C GLY A 94 -13.64 39.78 18.98
N GLY A 95 -14.65 39.00 18.56
CA GLY A 95 -14.86 38.66 17.15
C GLY A 95 -14.37 37.31 16.60
N ARG A 96 -14.37 36.20 17.36
CA ARG A 96 -13.98 34.87 16.85
C ARG A 96 -15.18 33.95 16.55
N ASN A 97 -16.06 34.32 15.61
CA ASN A 97 -17.16 33.45 15.17
C ASN A 97 -17.59 33.75 13.71
N GLY A 98 -16.62 33.81 12.80
CA GLY A 98 -16.87 34.04 11.37
C GLY A 98 -17.09 32.77 10.57
N PHE A 99 -17.47 32.90 9.29
CA PHE A 99 -17.64 31.77 8.38
C PHE A 99 -16.29 31.09 8.10
N LEU A 100 -15.20 31.87 7.98
CA LEU A 100 -13.84 31.37 7.87
C LEU A 100 -13.43 30.46 9.04
N ASP A 101 -13.88 30.76 10.25
CA ASP A 101 -13.57 29.98 11.45
C ASP A 101 -14.38 28.65 11.51
N GLN A 102 -15.47 28.54 10.74
CA GLN A 102 -16.29 27.33 10.63
C GLN A 102 -15.75 26.35 9.58
N ILE A 103 -15.23 26.87 8.47
CA ILE A 103 -14.77 26.05 7.33
C ILE A 103 -13.26 25.81 7.30
N GLY A 104 -12.51 26.49 8.17
CA GLY A 104 -11.05 26.49 8.16
C GLY A 104 -10.45 26.31 9.54
N ARG A 105 -9.22 25.79 9.57
CA ARG A 105 -8.41 25.60 10.78
C ARG A 105 -7.39 26.71 10.90
N ASN A 106 -7.41 27.46 12.00
CA ASN A 106 -6.40 28.49 12.27
C ASN A 106 -5.09 27.84 12.73
N LEU A 107 -4.10 27.77 11.83
CA LEU A 107 -2.78 27.20 12.09
C LEU A 107 -1.98 28.07 13.06
N THR A 108 -2.11 29.40 13.00
CA THR A 108 -1.42 30.29 13.95
C THR A 108 -1.90 30.11 15.40
N GLU A 109 -3.19 29.85 15.62
CA GLU A 109 -3.70 29.53 16.95
C GLU A 109 -3.25 28.13 17.40
N ALA A 110 -3.25 27.14 16.50
CA ALA A 110 -2.71 25.82 16.79
C ALA A 110 -1.22 25.88 17.18
N ALA A 111 -0.43 26.73 16.52
CA ALA A 111 0.96 27.01 16.86
C ALA A 111 1.10 27.59 18.28
N ARG A 112 0.29 28.61 18.64
CA ARG A 112 0.28 29.20 20.00
C ARG A 112 -0.05 28.17 21.08
N GLN A 113 -0.89 27.18 20.74
CA GLN A 113 -1.28 26.08 21.64
C GLN A 113 -0.27 24.92 21.67
N GLY A 114 0.84 24.99 20.92
CA GLY A 114 1.81 23.90 20.85
C GLY A 114 1.30 22.65 20.12
N LYS A 115 0.22 22.76 19.34
CA LYS A 115 -0.41 21.63 18.63
C LYS A 115 0.21 21.33 17.26
N ILE A 116 1.14 22.18 16.80
CA ILE A 116 1.86 21.97 15.53
C ILE A 116 3.12 21.15 15.78
N ASP A 117 3.45 20.26 14.86
CA ASP A 117 4.68 19.47 14.87
C ASP A 117 5.91 20.32 14.53
N PRO A 118 7.09 20.00 15.08
CA PRO A 118 8.31 20.70 14.70
C PRO A 118 8.58 20.49 13.21
N VAL A 119 8.76 21.60 12.50
CA VAL A 119 9.04 21.58 11.05
C VAL A 119 10.53 21.43 10.84
N ILE A 120 10.94 20.26 10.35
CA ILE A 120 12.36 19.87 10.23
C ILE A 120 12.75 19.77 8.76
N GLY A 121 13.88 20.39 8.40
CA GLY A 121 14.48 20.24 7.08
C GLY A 121 13.74 20.97 5.96
N ARG A 122 12.84 21.89 6.31
CA ARG A 122 12.04 22.73 5.39
C ARG A 122 12.31 24.22 5.56
N GLU A 123 13.43 24.58 6.19
CA GLU A 123 13.76 25.97 6.53
C GLU A 123 13.89 26.83 5.27
N ARG A 124 14.44 26.27 4.19
CA ARG A 124 14.62 26.94 2.90
C ARG A 124 13.27 27.23 2.24
N GLU A 125 12.38 26.25 2.18
CA GLU A 125 11.05 26.41 1.58
C GLU A 125 10.21 27.41 2.39
N VAL A 126 10.23 27.33 3.72
CA VAL A 126 9.56 28.32 4.59
C VAL A 126 10.11 29.72 4.36
N GLN A 127 11.43 29.86 4.21
CA GLN A 127 12.06 31.15 3.91
C GLN A 127 11.62 31.70 2.55
N LEU A 128 11.55 30.87 1.51
CA LEU A 128 11.05 31.27 0.18
C LEU A 128 9.58 31.70 0.23
N VAL A 129 8.75 31.04 1.05
CA VAL A 129 7.36 31.44 1.28
C VAL A 129 7.29 32.83 1.92
N ILE A 130 8.09 33.09 2.96
CA ILE A 130 8.18 34.41 3.62
C ILE A 130 8.60 35.49 2.62
N GLU A 131 9.65 35.23 1.84
CA GLU A 131 10.15 36.15 0.82
C GLU A 131 9.08 36.46 -0.23
N THR A 132 8.38 35.42 -0.70
CA THR A 132 7.32 35.55 -1.69
C THR A 132 6.15 36.38 -1.16
N LEU A 133 5.66 36.10 0.04
CA LEU A 133 4.55 36.83 0.67
C LEU A 133 4.88 38.31 0.91
N ASN A 134 6.16 38.67 1.04
CA ASN A 134 6.61 40.05 1.21
C ASN A 134 6.77 40.82 -0.13
N ARG A 135 6.66 40.16 -1.28
CA ARG A 135 6.74 40.79 -2.60
C ARG A 135 5.51 41.67 -2.88
N ARG A 136 5.69 42.65 -3.78
CA ARG A 136 4.60 43.48 -4.29
C ARG A 136 3.77 42.77 -5.37
N ASN A 137 4.44 42.04 -6.25
CA ASN A 137 3.85 41.25 -7.34
C ASN A 137 4.27 39.78 -7.18
N LYS A 138 3.47 38.84 -7.71
CA LYS A 138 3.68 37.39 -7.52
C LYS A 138 3.86 37.03 -6.04
N ASN A 139 2.96 37.55 -5.21
CA ASN A 139 3.03 37.44 -3.75
C ASN A 139 2.22 36.27 -3.19
N ASN A 140 1.73 35.37 -4.04
CA ASN A 140 1.05 34.15 -3.65
C ASN A 140 1.96 32.95 -3.97
N PRO A 141 2.62 32.34 -2.97
CA PRO A 141 3.42 31.15 -3.20
C PRO A 141 2.54 29.95 -3.54
N VAL A 142 3.02 29.11 -4.47
CA VAL A 142 2.42 27.81 -4.78
C VAL A 142 3.46 26.72 -4.57
N LEU A 143 3.25 25.89 -3.57
CA LEU A 143 4.08 24.74 -3.23
C LEU A 143 3.79 23.60 -4.22
N ILE A 144 4.78 23.28 -5.05
CA ILE A 144 4.67 22.26 -6.09
C ILE A 144 5.49 21.05 -5.69
N GLY A 145 4.83 19.91 -5.50
CA GLY A 145 5.49 18.67 -5.16
C GLY A 145 4.50 17.51 -5.11
N GLU A 146 5.01 16.29 -5.06
CA GLU A 146 4.19 15.09 -4.99
C GLU A 146 3.36 15.03 -3.68
N PRO A 147 2.27 14.26 -3.62
CA PRO A 147 1.54 14.00 -2.38
C PRO A 147 2.46 13.38 -1.31
N GLY A 148 2.25 13.73 -0.04
CA GLY A 148 3.00 13.17 1.07
C GLY A 148 4.39 13.78 1.34
N VAL A 149 4.92 14.67 0.50
CA VAL A 149 6.25 15.29 0.73
C VAL A 149 6.28 16.31 1.88
N GLY A 150 5.13 16.65 2.48
CA GLY A 150 5.03 17.61 3.59
C GLY A 150 4.81 19.07 3.17
N LYS A 151 3.98 19.32 2.14
CA LYS A 151 3.61 20.69 1.72
C LYS A 151 2.89 21.46 2.83
N THR A 152 1.97 20.81 3.56
CA THR A 152 1.25 21.40 4.70
C THR A 152 2.19 21.79 5.85
N ALA A 153 3.22 20.98 6.11
CA ALA A 153 4.23 21.28 7.13
C ALA A 153 4.97 22.61 6.87
N ILE A 154 5.11 23.04 5.60
CA ILE A 154 5.70 24.35 5.28
C ILE A 154 4.78 25.49 5.73
N ALA A 155 3.46 25.35 5.56
CA ALA A 155 2.48 26.34 6.02
C ALA A 155 2.43 26.40 7.56
N GLU A 156 2.50 25.25 8.22
CA GLU A 156 2.62 25.14 9.68
C GLU A 156 3.93 25.76 10.20
N GLY A 157 5.04 25.58 9.48
CA GLY A 157 6.33 26.17 9.81
C GLY A 157 6.33 27.69 9.69
N LEU A 158 5.59 28.23 8.72
CA LEU A 158 5.33 29.67 8.66
C LEU A 158 4.52 30.14 9.88
N ALA A 159 3.49 29.40 10.30
CA ALA A 159 2.68 29.74 11.47
C ALA A 159 3.52 29.78 12.75
N LEU A 160 4.40 28.80 12.95
CA LEU A 160 5.38 28.80 14.06
C LEU A 160 6.28 30.03 14.02
N LYS A 161 6.88 30.36 12.87
CA LYS A 161 7.74 31.55 12.74
C LYS A 161 7.01 32.86 13.02
N ILE A 162 5.73 32.96 12.65
CA ILE A 162 4.91 34.14 12.97
C ILE A 162 4.74 34.26 14.49
N VAL A 163 4.37 33.16 15.18
CA VAL A 163 4.17 33.14 16.63
C VAL A 163 5.47 33.43 17.40
N GLU A 164 6.60 32.93 16.90
CA GLU A 164 7.93 33.20 17.46
C GLU A 164 8.47 34.60 17.15
N GLY A 165 7.77 35.40 16.33
CA GLY A 165 8.24 36.73 15.90
C GLY A 165 9.45 36.69 14.95
N LYS A 166 9.75 35.54 14.35
CA LYS A 166 10.86 35.34 13.39
C LYS A 166 10.46 35.62 11.94
N VAL A 167 9.60 36.61 11.73
CA VAL A 167 9.12 37.04 10.42
C VAL A 167 9.27 38.56 10.27
N PRO A 168 9.35 39.09 9.04
CA PRO A 168 9.35 40.54 8.81
C PRO A 168 8.09 41.22 9.36
N ALA A 169 8.20 42.51 9.70
CA ALA A 169 7.13 43.29 10.33
C ALA A 169 5.76 43.22 9.60
N LYS A 170 5.75 43.09 8.27
CA LYS A 170 4.51 42.95 7.48
C LYS A 170 3.74 41.65 7.76
N LEU A 171 4.43 40.62 8.23
CA LEU A 171 3.88 39.29 8.50
C LEU A 171 3.65 39.03 10.00
N ALA A 172 4.22 39.85 10.88
CA ALA A 172 4.18 39.63 12.34
C ALA A 172 2.76 39.50 12.91
N ASN A 173 1.79 40.25 12.36
CA ASN A 173 0.40 40.25 12.82
C ASN A 173 -0.54 39.43 11.93
N LYS A 174 0.01 38.62 11.02
CA LYS A 174 -0.79 37.80 10.11
C LYS A 174 -1.24 36.50 10.79
N GLU A 175 -2.41 36.01 10.44
CA GLU A 175 -2.93 34.70 10.85
C GLU A 175 -3.05 33.78 9.65
N ILE A 176 -2.72 32.50 9.83
CA ILE A 176 -2.77 31.50 8.76
C ILE A 176 -3.96 30.58 8.99
N TYR A 177 -4.79 30.46 7.96
CA TYR A 177 -5.96 29.59 7.96
C TYR A 177 -5.81 28.51 6.87
N LEU A 178 -5.83 27.25 7.26
CA LEU A 178 -5.99 26.12 6.35
C LEU A 178 -7.48 25.98 6.02
N ILE A 179 -7.84 26.07 4.74
CA ILE A 179 -9.23 25.86 4.29
C ILE A 179 -9.38 24.45 3.73
N ASP A 180 -10.41 23.75 4.18
CA ASP A 180 -10.86 22.51 3.57
C ASP A 180 -11.83 22.83 2.42
N VAL A 181 -11.40 22.58 1.19
CA VAL A 181 -12.23 22.80 0.00
C VAL A 181 -13.44 21.86 0.00
N SER A 182 -13.32 20.64 0.55
CA SER A 182 -14.42 19.69 0.63
C SER A 182 -15.57 20.19 1.51
N SER A 183 -15.25 20.86 2.62
CA SER A 183 -16.25 21.49 3.50
C SER A 183 -17.08 22.59 2.81
N LEU A 184 -16.53 23.25 1.79
CA LEU A 184 -17.30 24.22 1.00
C LEU A 184 -18.38 23.54 0.13
N VAL A 185 -18.14 22.28 -0.27
CA VAL A 185 -19.03 21.45 -1.10
C VAL A 185 -20.01 20.63 -0.24
N ALA A 186 -19.62 20.32 0.99
CA ALA A 186 -20.41 19.50 1.90
C ALA A 186 -21.80 20.12 2.16
N GLY A 187 -22.84 19.34 1.86
CA GLY A 187 -24.23 19.78 2.00
C GLY A 187 -24.71 20.77 0.94
N THR A 188 -23.94 21.04 -0.12
CA THR A 188 -24.39 21.84 -1.26
C THR A 188 -24.81 20.94 -2.41
N GLY A 189 -26.10 20.59 -2.49
CA GLY A 189 -26.65 19.80 -3.60
C GLY A 189 -26.78 20.56 -4.92
N ILE A 190 -26.55 21.89 -4.91
CA ILE A 190 -26.79 22.80 -6.04
C ILE A 190 -25.58 23.73 -6.20
N ARG A 191 -25.03 23.83 -7.43
CA ARG A 191 -23.90 24.71 -7.82
C ARG A 191 -23.97 26.13 -7.25
N GLY A 192 -25.17 26.73 -7.23
CA GLY A 192 -25.36 28.10 -6.72
C GLY A 192 -25.05 28.28 -5.23
N GLN A 193 -25.24 27.24 -4.41
CA GLN A 193 -24.94 27.31 -2.97
C GLN A 193 -23.44 27.35 -2.70
N PHE A 194 -22.65 26.59 -3.48
CA PHE A 194 -21.20 26.66 -3.42
C PHE A 194 -20.67 28.05 -3.78
N GLU A 195 -21.15 28.64 -4.88
CA GLU A 195 -20.77 30.00 -5.27
C GLU A 195 -21.15 31.03 -4.20
N GLN A 196 -22.30 30.87 -3.54
CA GLN A 196 -22.71 31.76 -2.45
C GLN A 196 -21.79 31.63 -1.22
N ARG A 197 -21.42 30.41 -0.82
CA ARG A 197 -20.44 30.17 0.26
C ARG A 197 -19.07 30.75 -0.08
N MET A 198 -18.63 30.61 -1.33
CA MET A 198 -17.39 31.22 -1.80
C MET A 198 -17.44 32.75 -1.76
N LYS A 199 -18.56 33.36 -2.17
CA LYS A 199 -18.76 34.82 -2.03
C LYS A 199 -18.74 35.27 -0.58
N GLN A 200 -19.36 34.51 0.33
CA GLN A 200 -19.35 34.80 1.76
C GLN A 200 -17.93 34.73 2.33
N LEU A 201 -17.17 33.71 1.98
CA LEU A 201 -15.76 33.56 2.35
C LEU A 201 -14.92 34.74 1.84
N MET A 202 -15.07 35.11 0.56
CA MET A 202 -14.33 36.24 -0.02
C MET A 202 -14.67 37.56 0.68
N ALA A 203 -15.95 37.83 0.94
CA ALA A 203 -16.39 39.05 1.64
C ALA A 203 -15.85 39.13 3.07
N GLU A 204 -15.63 37.99 3.72
CA GLU A 204 -14.98 37.94 5.04
C GLU A 204 -13.46 38.18 4.94
N LEU A 205 -12.78 37.56 3.98
CA LEU A 205 -11.33 37.73 3.75
C LEU A 205 -10.97 39.16 3.32
N GLU A 206 -11.84 39.83 2.55
CA GLU A 206 -11.68 41.25 2.21
C GLU A 206 -11.69 42.17 3.46
N LYS A 207 -12.47 41.81 4.48
CA LYS A 207 -12.54 42.54 5.76
C LYS A 207 -11.36 42.19 6.67
N ARG A 208 -10.98 40.91 6.74
CA ARG A 208 -9.87 40.40 7.57
C ARG A 208 -8.52 40.51 6.85
N LYS A 209 -7.99 41.73 6.73
CA LYS A 209 -6.69 41.99 6.06
C LYS A 209 -5.48 41.32 6.71
N ASN A 210 -5.61 40.81 7.93
CA ASN A 210 -4.56 40.08 8.62
C ASN A 210 -4.55 38.58 8.30
N CYS A 211 -5.43 38.06 7.46
CA CYS A 211 -5.46 36.64 7.12
C CYS A 211 -4.58 36.29 5.91
N ILE A 212 -3.94 35.12 5.98
CA ILE A 212 -3.32 34.41 4.87
C ILE A 212 -4.01 33.05 4.79
N VAL A 213 -4.45 32.67 3.60
CA VAL A 213 -5.19 31.42 3.41
C VAL A 213 -4.27 30.37 2.79
N PHE A 214 -4.13 29.23 3.45
CA PHE A 214 -3.52 28.05 2.89
C PHE A 214 -4.60 27.14 2.30
N ILE A 215 -4.43 26.78 1.03
CA ILE A 215 -5.37 25.93 0.28
C ILE A 215 -4.57 24.72 -0.20
N ASP A 216 -4.89 23.56 0.36
CA ASP A 216 -4.42 22.31 -0.21
C ASP A 216 -5.18 22.02 -1.51
N GLU A 217 -4.49 21.42 -2.47
CA GLU A 217 -5.05 21.15 -3.81
C GLU A 217 -5.67 22.39 -4.48
N VAL A 218 -4.92 23.50 -4.52
CA VAL A 218 -5.40 24.81 -5.03
C VAL A 218 -5.97 24.74 -6.46
N HIS A 219 -5.57 23.74 -7.24
CA HIS A 219 -6.09 23.50 -8.59
C HIS A 219 -7.60 23.20 -8.62
N LEU A 220 -8.18 22.66 -7.54
CA LEU A 220 -9.63 22.41 -7.44
C LEU A 220 -10.46 23.69 -7.50
N LEU A 221 -9.90 24.81 -7.06
CA LEU A 221 -10.58 26.11 -7.08
C LEU A 221 -10.32 26.91 -8.35
N VAL A 222 -9.30 26.53 -9.12
CA VAL A 222 -8.67 27.40 -10.12
C VAL A 222 -8.64 26.78 -11.51
N GLY A 223 -8.67 25.46 -11.62
CA GLY A 223 -8.23 24.72 -12.80
C GLY A 223 -9.27 23.78 -13.40
N THR A 224 -10.49 24.25 -13.72
CA THR A 224 -11.47 23.47 -14.49
C THR A 224 -12.41 24.36 -15.30
N GLY A 225 -11.97 24.77 -16.48
CA GLY A 225 -12.79 25.51 -17.45
C GLY A 225 -12.92 24.83 -18.82
N SER A 226 -12.61 23.53 -18.96
CA SER A 226 -12.49 22.92 -20.30
C SER A 226 -12.85 21.44 -20.44
N ALA A 227 -13.37 20.79 -19.40
CA ALA A 227 -13.91 19.43 -19.53
C ALA A 227 -15.37 19.45 -19.07
N GLU A 228 -16.27 19.05 -19.96
CA GLU A 228 -17.67 18.77 -19.65
C GLU A 228 -17.71 17.75 -18.49
N GLY A 229 -17.93 18.21 -17.26
CA GLY A 229 -18.14 17.32 -16.11
C GLY A 229 -17.60 17.77 -14.74
N SER A 230 -16.65 18.70 -14.66
CA SER A 230 -16.16 19.19 -13.36
C SER A 230 -17.03 20.35 -12.84
N SER A 231 -17.82 20.08 -11.82
CA SER A 231 -18.98 20.83 -11.31
C SER A 231 -18.68 22.11 -10.50
N MET A 232 -17.44 22.60 -10.49
CA MET A 232 -17.01 23.62 -9.52
C MET A 232 -16.03 24.65 -10.13
N ASP A 233 -16.54 25.76 -10.66
CA ASP A 233 -15.69 26.85 -11.17
C ASP A 233 -15.66 28.04 -10.20
N ALA A 234 -14.81 27.94 -9.17
CA ALA A 234 -14.51 29.06 -8.26
C ALA A 234 -13.53 30.09 -8.87
N GLY A 235 -12.95 29.80 -10.05
CA GLY A 235 -11.92 30.61 -10.68
C GLY A 235 -12.42 32.02 -11.00
N ASN A 236 -13.68 32.15 -11.42
CA ASN A 236 -14.29 33.45 -11.73
C ASN A 236 -14.47 34.35 -10.49
N ILE A 237 -14.58 33.76 -9.30
CA ILE A 237 -14.71 34.50 -8.03
C ILE A 237 -13.32 34.87 -7.48
N LEU A 238 -12.35 33.97 -7.59
CA LEU A 238 -11.01 34.15 -7.03
C LEU A 238 -10.11 35.08 -7.86
N LYS A 239 -10.19 35.00 -9.21
CA LYS A 239 -9.33 35.79 -10.11
C LYS A 239 -9.40 37.30 -9.83
N PRO A 240 -10.58 37.94 -9.66
CA PRO A 240 -10.65 39.36 -9.35
C PRO A 240 -10.00 39.73 -8.01
N ALA A 241 -10.22 38.93 -6.95
CA ALA A 241 -9.65 39.21 -5.62
C ALA A 241 -8.12 39.07 -5.59
N LEU A 242 -7.58 38.05 -6.28
CA LEU A 242 -6.14 37.88 -6.49
C LEU A 242 -5.57 38.99 -7.39
N ALA A 243 -6.32 39.43 -8.41
CA ALA A 243 -5.90 40.49 -9.31
C ALA A 243 -5.75 41.84 -8.59
N ARG A 244 -6.68 42.16 -7.68
CA ARG A 244 -6.69 43.38 -6.85
C ARG A 244 -5.70 43.32 -5.67
N GLY A 245 -5.17 42.14 -5.35
CA GLY A 245 -4.25 41.95 -4.22
C GLY A 245 -4.94 42.02 -2.85
N GLU A 246 -6.27 41.84 -2.83
CA GLU A 246 -7.09 41.82 -1.62
C GLU A 246 -6.98 40.48 -0.88
N LEU A 247 -6.61 39.43 -1.60
CA LEU A 247 -6.42 38.08 -1.08
C LEU A 247 -4.95 37.66 -1.17
N GLN A 248 -4.40 37.17 -0.06
CA GLN A 248 -3.11 36.49 -0.03
C GLN A 248 -3.31 35.01 0.26
N ILE A 249 -2.83 34.16 -0.65
CA ILE A 249 -2.93 32.71 -0.52
C ILE A 249 -1.58 32.01 -0.63
N ILE A 250 -1.49 30.87 0.05
CA ILE A 250 -0.45 29.86 -0.14
C ILE A 250 -1.16 28.64 -0.73
N GLY A 251 -0.85 28.28 -1.96
CA GLY A 251 -1.43 27.09 -2.60
C GLY A 251 -0.51 25.89 -2.50
N ALA A 252 -1.06 24.67 -2.47
CA ALA A 252 -0.31 23.44 -2.68
C ALA A 252 -0.93 22.62 -3.82
N THR A 253 -0.10 21.99 -4.66
CA THR A 253 -0.56 21.20 -5.82
C THR A 253 0.58 20.32 -6.37
N THR A 254 0.26 19.40 -7.29
CA THR A 254 1.27 18.64 -8.05
C THR A 254 1.76 19.41 -9.28
N LEU A 255 2.89 18.98 -9.85
CA LEU A 255 3.45 19.62 -11.06
C LEU A 255 2.47 19.57 -12.25
N ASN A 256 1.78 18.45 -12.42
CA ASN A 256 0.85 18.24 -13.53
C ASN A 256 -0.38 19.16 -13.44
N GLU A 257 -0.90 19.36 -12.24
CA GLU A 257 -2.00 20.30 -11.97
C GLU A 257 -1.54 21.75 -12.11
N TYR A 258 -0.35 22.10 -11.62
CA TYR A 258 0.18 23.46 -11.70
C TYR A 258 0.32 23.92 -13.15
N ARG A 259 0.70 23.03 -14.08
CA ARG A 259 0.76 23.35 -15.52
C ARG A 259 -0.59 23.81 -16.09
N LYS A 260 -1.72 23.41 -15.50
CA LYS A 260 -3.05 23.91 -15.90
C LYS A 260 -3.26 25.34 -15.41
N ILE A 261 -2.80 25.64 -14.19
CA ILE A 261 -2.87 26.97 -13.58
C ILE A 261 -1.94 27.96 -14.31
N GLU A 262 -0.74 27.52 -14.68
CA GLU A 262 0.28 28.33 -15.35
C GLU A 262 -0.16 28.81 -16.74
N LYS A 263 -1.02 28.04 -17.43
CA LYS A 263 -1.60 28.44 -18.72
C LYS A 263 -2.56 29.64 -18.61
N ASP A 264 -3.06 29.96 -17.42
CA ASP A 264 -3.94 31.10 -17.20
C ASP A 264 -3.13 32.38 -16.93
N ALA A 265 -3.10 33.27 -17.93
CA ALA A 265 -2.37 34.53 -17.87
C ALA A 265 -2.80 35.47 -16.72
N ALA A 266 -4.01 35.35 -16.18
CA ALA A 266 -4.46 36.16 -15.04
C ALA A 266 -3.80 35.69 -13.73
N LEU A 267 -3.60 34.37 -13.58
CA LEU A 267 -3.11 33.73 -12.37
C LEU A 267 -1.59 33.60 -12.34
N GLU A 268 -0.96 33.35 -13.50
CA GLU A 268 0.49 33.27 -13.66
C GLU A 268 1.20 34.54 -13.14
N ARG A 269 0.55 35.70 -13.27
CA ARG A 269 1.07 36.99 -12.78
C ARG A 269 0.91 37.19 -11.27
N ARG A 270 0.20 36.30 -10.59
CA ARG A 270 -0.10 36.37 -9.14
C ARG A 270 0.57 35.28 -8.34
N PHE A 271 0.87 34.14 -8.97
CA PHE A 271 1.52 33.01 -8.35
C PHE A 271 3.05 33.01 -8.54
N GLN A 272 3.74 32.49 -7.54
CA GLN A 272 5.16 32.17 -7.58
C GLN A 272 5.33 30.69 -7.25
N PRO A 273 5.83 29.87 -8.19
CA PRO A 273 6.08 28.46 -7.92
C PRO A 273 7.26 28.29 -6.96
N ILE A 274 7.11 27.38 -6.00
CA ILE A 274 8.14 26.91 -5.06
C ILE A 274 8.14 25.39 -5.12
N VAL A 275 9.23 24.80 -5.63
CA VAL A 275 9.36 23.34 -5.76
C VAL A 275 9.69 22.75 -4.39
N VAL A 276 8.93 21.72 -4.00
CA VAL A 276 9.10 20.95 -2.77
C VAL A 276 9.49 19.53 -3.14
N ASN A 277 10.76 19.20 -2.90
CA ASN A 277 11.30 17.88 -3.20
C ASN A 277 11.03 16.88 -2.07
N GLU A 278 10.99 15.59 -2.41
CA GLU A 278 11.06 14.50 -1.43
C GLU A 278 12.34 14.66 -0.57
N PRO A 279 12.25 14.57 0.77
CA PRO A 279 13.42 14.66 1.63
C PRO A 279 14.34 13.46 1.43
N THR A 280 15.64 13.65 1.68
CA THR A 280 16.58 12.52 1.71
C THR A 280 16.25 11.56 2.86
N GLN A 281 16.72 10.31 2.80
CA GLN A 281 16.52 9.37 3.91
C GLN A 281 17.06 9.91 5.24
N GLU A 282 18.19 10.60 5.21
CA GLU A 282 18.77 11.24 6.40
C GLU A 282 17.86 12.34 6.96
N GLN A 283 17.30 13.20 6.10
CA GLN A 283 16.33 14.22 6.50
C GLN A 283 15.05 13.59 7.04
N ALA A 284 14.53 12.53 6.39
CA ALA A 284 13.34 11.82 6.83
C ALA A 284 13.54 11.17 8.22
N ILE A 285 14.72 10.62 8.52
CA ILE A 285 15.04 10.11 9.86
C ILE A 285 14.96 11.24 10.89
N GLN A 286 15.50 12.42 10.59
CA GLN A 286 15.40 13.57 11.50
C GLN A 286 13.95 14.04 11.69
N ILE A 287 13.14 14.02 10.61
CA ILE A 287 11.71 14.32 10.69
C ILE A 287 11.02 13.35 11.64
N LEU A 288 11.21 12.04 11.46
CA LEU A 288 10.61 11.02 12.33
C LEU A 288 11.06 11.16 13.78
N LYS A 289 12.35 11.42 14.04
CA LYS A 289 12.85 11.70 15.39
C LYS A 289 12.20 12.92 16.04
N GLY A 290 11.88 13.95 15.26
CA GLY A 290 11.21 15.16 15.75
C GLY A 290 9.76 14.95 16.17
N ILE A 291 9.06 14.01 15.53
CA ILE A 291 7.66 13.67 15.84
C ILE A 291 7.55 12.45 16.76
N GLN A 292 8.63 11.68 16.93
CA GLN A 292 8.67 10.43 17.69
C GLN A 292 7.97 10.56 19.05
N SER A 293 8.35 11.54 19.87
CA SER A 293 7.78 11.70 21.22
C SER A 293 6.26 11.90 21.22
N LYS A 294 5.68 12.48 20.16
CA LYS A 294 4.23 12.67 20.06
C LYS A 294 3.53 11.34 19.78
N TYR A 295 4.08 10.52 18.88
CA TYR A 295 3.56 9.19 18.59
C TYR A 295 3.77 8.21 19.73
N GLU A 296 4.88 8.32 20.46
CA GLU A 296 5.14 7.54 21.68
C GLU A 296 4.09 7.81 22.75
N ASN A 297 3.80 9.10 23.01
CA ASN A 297 2.78 9.50 23.98
C ASN A 297 1.36 9.13 23.53
N TYR A 298 1.08 9.21 22.22
CA TYR A 298 -0.24 8.88 21.68
C TYR A 298 -0.53 7.38 21.76
N HIS A 299 0.45 6.54 21.42
CA HIS A 299 0.31 5.08 21.42
C HIS A 299 0.75 4.41 22.72
N HIS A 300 1.29 5.16 23.68
CA HIS A 300 1.91 4.62 24.90
C HIS A 300 3.00 3.56 24.63
N VAL A 301 3.84 3.82 23.62
CA VAL A 301 4.95 2.96 23.20
C VAL A 301 6.26 3.73 23.16
N HIS A 302 7.38 3.04 23.00
CA HIS A 302 8.70 3.59 22.77
C HIS A 302 9.29 3.04 21.48
N TYR A 303 9.77 3.90 20.57
CA TYR A 303 10.45 3.46 19.35
C TYR A 303 11.95 3.40 19.59
N THR A 304 12.57 2.27 19.25
CA THR A 304 14.03 2.21 19.23
C THR A 304 14.59 3.08 18.11
N ASP A 305 15.80 3.62 18.31
CA ASP A 305 16.51 4.41 17.29
C ASP A 305 16.65 3.66 15.96
N ASP A 306 16.84 2.36 16.02
CA ASP A 306 16.97 1.51 14.84
C ASP A 306 15.61 1.21 14.20
N ALA A 307 14.51 1.14 14.96
CA ALA A 307 13.17 1.07 14.39
C ALA A 307 12.82 2.33 13.58
N ILE A 308 13.17 3.52 14.07
CA ILE A 308 12.97 4.77 13.31
C ILE A 308 13.75 4.77 12.00
N LYS A 309 15.02 4.35 12.03
CA LYS A 309 15.82 4.17 10.80
C LYS A 309 15.19 3.14 9.88
N ALA A 310 14.71 2.02 10.42
CA ALA A 310 14.05 0.97 9.66
C ALA A 310 12.77 1.49 8.99
N CYS A 311 11.94 2.29 9.65
CA CYS A 311 10.75 2.89 9.05
C CYS A 311 11.10 3.67 7.78
N VAL A 312 12.18 4.47 7.79
CA VAL A 312 12.63 5.23 6.61
C VAL A 312 13.27 4.32 5.56
N THR A 313 14.26 3.52 5.93
CA THR A 313 15.02 2.72 4.97
C THR A 313 14.17 1.65 4.30
N LEU A 314 13.29 0.98 5.06
CA LEU A 314 12.41 -0.05 4.52
C LEU A 314 11.28 0.57 3.70
N SER A 315 10.59 1.61 4.17
CA SER A 315 9.56 2.27 3.34
C SER A 315 10.15 2.85 2.04
N ALA A 316 11.35 3.45 2.08
CA ALA A 316 12.03 3.96 0.89
C ALA A 316 12.34 2.87 -0.14
N ARG A 317 12.64 1.65 0.32
CA ARG A 317 13.00 0.52 -0.54
C ARG A 317 11.80 -0.27 -1.05
N TYR A 318 10.86 -0.59 -0.16
CA TYR A 318 9.79 -1.55 -0.41
C TYR A 318 8.45 -0.88 -0.75
N ILE A 319 8.23 0.39 -0.40
CA ILE A 319 6.99 1.15 -0.64
C ILE A 319 7.30 2.27 -1.65
N GLN A 320 7.12 2.00 -2.95
CA GLN A 320 7.53 2.91 -4.04
C GLN A 320 6.40 3.80 -4.60
N ASP A 321 5.14 3.52 -4.25
CA ASP A 321 3.96 4.26 -4.68
C ASP A 321 3.72 5.55 -3.89
N ARG A 322 4.46 5.73 -2.78
CA ARG A 322 4.42 6.91 -1.92
C ARG A 322 5.80 7.53 -1.74
N PHE A 323 5.82 8.78 -1.33
CA PHE A 323 7.02 9.56 -1.11
C PHE A 323 7.33 9.72 0.38
N LEU A 324 8.60 9.90 0.72
CA LEU A 324 9.01 10.35 2.04
C LEU A 324 8.55 11.80 2.29
N PRO A 325 8.31 12.19 3.56
CA PRO A 325 8.38 11.36 4.76
C PRO A 325 7.10 10.55 5.03
N ASP A 326 5.99 10.83 4.35
CA ASP A 326 4.65 10.27 4.63
C ASP A 326 4.62 8.75 4.84
N LYS A 327 5.16 7.97 3.89
CA LYS A 327 5.18 6.51 3.99
C LYS A 327 5.96 5.96 5.19
N ALA A 328 6.94 6.71 5.70
CA ALA A 328 7.72 6.32 6.87
C ALA A 328 6.98 6.68 8.17
N ILE A 329 6.24 7.80 8.17
CA ILE A 329 5.36 8.20 9.27
C ILE A 329 4.20 7.21 9.41
N ASP A 330 3.56 6.85 8.29
CA ASP A 330 2.49 5.84 8.22
C ASP A 330 2.96 4.49 8.83
N LEU A 331 4.16 4.05 8.48
CA LEU A 331 4.74 2.81 9.02
C LEU A 331 5.08 2.91 10.52
N MET A 332 5.57 4.07 10.97
CA MET A 332 5.80 4.33 12.39
C MET A 332 4.48 4.31 13.18
N ASP A 333 3.45 4.99 12.69
CA ASP A 333 2.12 5.05 13.29
C ASP A 333 1.45 3.67 13.40
N GLU A 334 1.46 2.92 12.29
CA GLU A 334 0.94 1.55 12.23
C GLU A 334 1.63 0.64 13.24
N SER A 335 2.97 0.75 13.37
CA SER A 335 3.73 -0.04 14.32
C SER A 335 3.43 0.30 15.79
N GLY A 336 3.23 1.58 16.11
CA GLY A 336 2.81 2.00 17.45
C GLY A 336 1.42 1.51 17.80
N SER A 337 0.47 1.69 16.88
CA SER A 337 -0.91 1.20 17.04
C SER A 337 -0.95 -0.32 17.26
N LYS A 338 -0.16 -1.08 16.49
CA LYS A 338 -0.12 -2.55 16.61
C LYS A 338 0.45 -3.03 17.94
N VAL A 339 1.45 -2.34 18.49
CA VAL A 339 1.94 -2.62 19.85
C VAL A 339 0.91 -2.22 20.89
N ASN A 340 0.29 -1.04 20.74
CA ASN A 340 -0.71 -0.53 21.67
C ASN A 340 -1.89 -1.51 21.84
N LEU A 341 -2.36 -2.14 20.75
CA LEU A 341 -3.43 -3.15 20.81
C LEU A 341 -3.10 -4.36 21.69
N ASN A 342 -1.82 -4.66 21.91
CA ASN A 342 -1.37 -5.74 22.79
C ASN A 342 -1.13 -5.27 24.23
N LEU A 343 -1.15 -3.96 24.48
CA LEU A 343 -0.98 -3.42 25.82
C LEU A 343 -2.31 -3.53 26.58
N THR A 344 -2.28 -4.17 27.75
CA THR A 344 -3.43 -4.28 28.63
C THR A 344 -3.40 -3.11 29.63
N PRO A 345 -4.49 -2.35 29.79
CA PRO A 345 -4.57 -1.37 30.87
C PRO A 345 -4.34 -2.08 32.20
N VAL A 346 -3.56 -1.47 33.11
CA VAL A 346 -3.37 -2.02 34.44
C VAL A 346 -4.74 -2.11 35.11
N ASP A 347 -5.27 -3.33 35.17
CA ASP A 347 -6.57 -3.57 35.76
C ASP A 347 -6.44 -3.48 37.28
N THR A 348 -7.18 -2.52 37.86
CA THR A 348 -7.32 -2.36 39.30
C THR A 348 -7.77 -3.65 39.99
N GLU A 349 -8.56 -4.49 39.32
CA GLU A 349 -9.01 -5.79 39.86
C GLU A 349 -7.87 -6.82 39.92
N SER A 350 -6.94 -6.81 38.95
CA SER A 350 -5.74 -7.65 39.01
C SER A 350 -4.83 -7.31 40.20
N VAL A 351 -4.70 -6.01 40.52
CA VAL A 351 -3.93 -5.53 41.69
C VAL A 351 -4.64 -5.90 43.00
N LYS A 352 -5.96 -5.74 43.08
CA LYS A 352 -6.77 -6.17 44.22
C LYS A 352 -6.65 -7.68 44.47
N THR A 353 -6.65 -8.49 43.41
CA THR A 353 -6.50 -9.94 43.49
C THR A 353 -5.14 -10.32 44.08
N LYS A 354 -4.05 -9.71 43.59
CA LYS A 354 -2.70 -9.92 44.17
C LYS A 354 -2.60 -9.48 45.63
N ILE A 355 -3.25 -8.37 46.01
CA ILE A 355 -3.32 -7.95 47.42
C ILE A 355 -4.02 -9.03 48.26
N ALA A 356 -5.14 -9.59 47.78
CA ALA A 356 -5.86 -10.64 48.49
C ALA A 356 -5.02 -11.93 48.67
N GLU A 357 -4.27 -12.32 47.63
CA GLU A 357 -3.34 -13.46 47.70
C GLU A 357 -2.22 -13.23 48.73
N ILE A 358 -1.59 -12.04 48.72
CA ILE A 358 -0.53 -11.67 49.68
C ILE A 358 -1.08 -11.64 51.10
N VAL A 359 -2.30 -11.12 51.30
CA VAL A 359 -2.95 -11.08 52.62
C VAL A 359 -3.16 -12.51 53.15
N LYS A 360 -3.69 -13.41 52.31
CA LYS A 360 -3.88 -14.82 52.69
C LYS A 360 -2.54 -15.52 52.99
N ALA A 361 -1.53 -15.34 52.15
CA ALA A 361 -0.20 -15.89 52.36
C ALA A 361 0.47 -15.36 53.65
N LYS A 362 0.24 -14.07 53.97
CA LYS A 362 0.72 -13.44 55.21
C LYS A 362 0.03 -14.04 56.43
N GLU A 363 -1.29 -14.25 56.38
CA GLU A 363 -2.05 -14.90 57.45
C GLU A 363 -1.57 -16.33 57.71
N ASP A 364 -1.32 -17.09 56.65
CA ASP A 364 -0.82 -18.47 56.76
C ASP A 364 0.61 -18.50 57.30
N ALA A 365 1.51 -17.62 56.85
CA ALA A 365 2.86 -17.47 57.40
C ALA A 365 2.83 -17.06 58.89
N THR A 366 1.87 -16.23 59.30
CA THR A 366 1.68 -15.83 60.70
C THR A 366 1.20 -16.99 61.56
N LYS A 367 0.26 -17.82 61.04
CA LYS A 367 -0.21 -19.05 61.74
C LYS A 367 0.89 -20.10 61.88
N GLN A 368 1.84 -20.14 60.96
CA GLN A 368 3.00 -21.04 60.99
C GLN A 368 4.20 -20.45 61.77
N GLU A 369 4.02 -19.32 62.47
CA GLU A 369 5.05 -18.63 63.24
C GLU A 369 6.30 -18.21 62.42
N GLN A 370 6.15 -18.06 61.09
CA GLN A 370 7.19 -17.61 60.18
C GLN A 370 7.23 -16.07 60.11
N PHE A 371 7.66 -15.43 61.20
CA PHE A 371 7.57 -13.98 61.38
C PHE A 371 8.36 -13.15 60.35
N GLU A 372 9.53 -13.63 59.90
CA GLU A 372 10.32 -12.93 58.86
C GLU A 372 9.60 -12.92 57.50
N THR A 373 8.98 -14.04 57.13
CA THR A 373 8.21 -14.15 55.89
C THR A 373 6.94 -13.30 55.95
N ALA A 374 6.25 -13.29 57.09
CA ALA A 374 5.08 -12.44 57.32
C ALA A 374 5.44 -10.94 57.24
N ALA A 375 6.60 -10.53 57.77
CA ALA A 375 7.09 -9.15 57.66
C ALA A 375 7.36 -8.75 56.19
N ARG A 376 8.02 -9.61 55.41
CA ARG A 376 8.27 -9.37 53.98
C ARG A 376 6.97 -9.25 53.17
N LEU A 377 5.99 -10.13 53.43
CA LEU A 377 4.68 -10.10 52.77
C LEU A 377 3.88 -8.85 53.16
N ARG A 378 3.99 -8.38 54.41
CA ARG A 378 3.37 -7.11 54.85
C ARG A 378 3.92 -5.91 54.09
N ASP A 379 5.24 -5.85 53.87
CA ASP A 379 5.86 -4.75 53.14
C ASP A 379 5.46 -4.79 51.65
N GLN A 380 5.34 -5.99 51.06
CA GLN A 380 4.79 -6.17 49.71
C GLN A 380 3.32 -5.75 49.61
N GLU A 381 2.48 -6.13 50.57
CA GLU A 381 1.08 -5.71 50.65
C GLU A 381 0.95 -4.18 50.67
N HIS A 382 1.78 -3.50 51.47
CA HIS A 382 1.80 -2.04 51.57
C HIS A 382 2.19 -1.39 50.24
N ALA A 383 3.18 -1.95 49.53
CA ALA A 383 3.59 -1.46 48.21
C ALA A 383 2.45 -1.57 47.18
N TYR A 384 1.79 -2.73 47.10
CA TYR A 384 0.66 -2.94 46.19
C TYR A 384 -0.57 -2.09 46.53
N LYS A 385 -0.87 -1.87 47.83
CA LYS A 385 -1.93 -0.93 48.26
C LYS A 385 -1.66 0.50 47.82
N LYS A 386 -0.40 0.96 47.95
CA LYS A 386 0.01 2.30 47.48
C LYS A 386 -0.10 2.43 45.96
N GLN A 387 0.25 1.38 45.22
CA GLN A 387 0.07 1.33 43.77
C GLN A 387 -1.40 1.41 43.37
N LEU A 388 -2.29 0.67 44.06
CA LEU A 388 -3.73 0.73 43.83
C LEU A 388 -4.29 2.14 44.06
N GLU A 389 -3.91 2.80 45.15
CA GLU A 389 -4.34 4.18 45.46
C GLU A 389 -3.92 5.18 44.38
N GLN A 390 -2.72 5.01 43.80
CA GLN A 390 -2.26 5.85 42.68
C GLN A 390 -3.10 5.62 41.41
N LEU A 391 -3.41 4.37 41.09
CA LEU A 391 -4.23 4.01 39.92
C LEU A 391 -5.66 4.55 40.06
N GLU A 392 -6.25 4.47 41.25
CA GLU A 392 -7.59 5.01 41.53
C GLU A 392 -7.63 6.54 41.42
N LYS A 393 -6.57 7.25 41.87
CA LYS A 393 -6.44 8.70 41.70
C LYS A 393 -6.33 9.12 40.23
N ILE A 394 -5.59 8.34 39.42
CA ILE A 394 -5.46 8.58 37.98
C ILE A 394 -6.84 8.45 37.30
N LYS A 395 -7.59 7.38 37.62
CA LYS A 395 -8.94 7.13 37.11
C LYS A 395 -9.94 8.22 37.53
N ALA A 396 -9.86 8.72 38.75
CA ALA A 396 -10.72 9.79 39.25
C ALA A 396 -10.48 11.15 38.58
N ASN A 397 -9.25 11.41 38.11
CA ASN A 397 -8.88 12.63 37.39
C ASN A 397 -9.20 12.59 35.89
N GLY A 398 -9.83 11.51 35.39
CA GLY A 398 -10.12 11.33 33.96
C GLY A 398 -8.87 11.12 33.09
N ALA A 399 -7.73 10.82 33.71
CA ALA A 399 -6.49 10.48 33.01
C ALA A 399 -6.45 8.98 32.70
N GLU A 400 -5.85 8.61 31.57
CA GLU A 400 -5.69 7.21 31.18
C GLU A 400 -4.81 6.46 32.19
N LEU A 401 -5.22 5.24 32.54
CA LEU A 401 -4.46 4.37 33.43
C LEU A 401 -3.10 4.03 32.79
N PRO A 402 -2.02 3.92 33.58
CA PRO A 402 -0.76 3.41 33.09
C PRO A 402 -0.98 2.04 32.45
N VAL A 403 -0.43 1.84 31.26
CA VAL A 403 -0.52 0.56 30.55
C VAL A 403 0.76 -0.23 30.84
N THR A 404 0.65 -1.50 31.22
CA THR A 404 1.83 -2.36 31.42
C THR A 404 1.71 -3.64 30.64
N GLY A 405 2.75 -3.97 29.88
CA GLY A 405 2.94 -5.25 29.22
C GLY A 405 4.41 -5.43 28.86
N ASN A 406 4.86 -6.68 28.75
CA ASN A 406 6.11 -6.96 28.05
C ASN A 406 5.89 -6.55 26.58
N GLY A 407 6.58 -5.52 26.09
CA GLY A 407 6.53 -5.15 24.68
C GLY A 407 6.04 -3.75 24.35
N SER A 408 6.10 -2.76 25.26
CA SER A 408 5.87 -1.34 24.91
C SER A 408 6.97 -0.74 24.00
N VAL A 409 7.81 -1.57 23.39
CA VAL A 409 8.94 -1.15 22.57
C VAL A 409 8.71 -1.61 21.15
N VAL A 410 8.73 -0.67 20.21
CA VAL A 410 8.75 -0.94 18.78
C VAL A 410 10.21 -1.15 18.36
N ASP A 411 10.50 -2.38 17.97
CA ASP A 411 11.81 -2.79 17.47
C ASP A 411 11.83 -2.91 15.94
N VAL A 412 13.00 -3.21 15.40
CA VAL A 412 13.19 -3.37 13.94
C VAL A 412 12.42 -4.57 13.41
N GLU A 413 12.28 -5.64 14.19
CA GLU A 413 11.62 -6.87 13.76
C GLU A 413 10.13 -6.64 13.49
N LEU A 414 9.45 -5.86 14.32
CA LEU A 414 8.07 -5.49 14.08
C LEU A 414 7.90 -4.67 12.81
N ILE A 415 8.77 -3.69 12.57
CA ILE A 415 8.74 -2.89 11.33
C ILE A 415 8.90 -3.81 10.11
N GLN A 416 9.84 -4.76 10.16
CA GLN A 416 10.04 -5.72 9.07
C GLN A 416 8.79 -6.58 8.83
N GLN A 417 8.14 -7.06 9.89
CA GLN A 417 6.92 -7.85 9.81
C GLN A 417 5.77 -7.07 9.18
N ILE A 418 5.59 -5.80 9.54
CA ILE A 418 4.54 -4.95 8.97
C ILE A 418 4.79 -4.71 7.49
N VAL A 419 6.03 -4.39 7.10
CA VAL A 419 6.39 -4.24 5.69
C VAL A 419 6.15 -5.56 4.93
N GLU A 420 6.56 -6.69 5.48
CA GLU A 420 6.34 -8.01 4.88
C GLU A 420 4.85 -8.32 4.68
N GLN A 421 4.01 -8.05 5.68
CA GLN A 421 2.56 -8.23 5.56
C GLN A 421 1.94 -7.29 4.52
N ARG A 422 2.39 -6.03 4.47
CA ARG A 422 1.87 -5.01 3.55
C ARG A 422 2.28 -5.26 2.10
N THR A 423 3.51 -5.70 1.89
CA THR A 423 4.07 -5.82 0.55
C THR A 423 4.12 -7.26 0.04
N GLY A 424 3.89 -8.26 0.91
CA GLY A 424 4.07 -9.68 0.61
C GLY A 424 5.54 -10.07 0.36
N ILE A 425 6.49 -9.23 0.76
CA ILE A 425 7.92 -9.43 0.48
C ILE A 425 8.62 -9.78 1.78
N PRO A 426 9.31 -10.92 1.88
CA PRO A 426 10.05 -11.27 3.08
C PRO A 426 11.20 -10.28 3.32
N VAL A 427 11.00 -9.37 4.27
CA VAL A 427 12.01 -8.37 4.68
C VAL A 427 12.91 -8.92 5.79
N ARG A 428 12.44 -9.94 6.53
CA ARG A 428 13.21 -10.62 7.56
C ARG A 428 14.50 -11.19 6.97
N LYS A 429 15.63 -10.69 7.45
CA LYS A 429 16.94 -11.28 7.22
C LYS A 429 17.78 -11.20 8.47
N LEU A 430 18.01 -12.34 9.09
CA LEU A 430 19.36 -12.61 9.53
C LEU A 430 20.20 -12.72 8.25
N GLN A 431 21.16 -11.81 8.06
CA GLN A 431 22.09 -11.83 6.92
C GLN A 431 22.73 -13.22 6.72
N ALA A 432 22.83 -14.02 7.79
CA ALA A 432 23.28 -15.41 7.78
C ALA A 432 22.39 -16.34 6.93
N ASP A 433 21.07 -16.23 7.01
CA ASP A 433 20.15 -17.12 6.29
C ASP A 433 20.16 -16.83 4.79
N GLU A 434 20.22 -15.55 4.40
CA GLU A 434 20.39 -15.19 2.99
C GLU A 434 21.76 -15.64 2.46
N GLN A 435 22.83 -15.47 3.24
CA GLN A 435 24.15 -15.96 2.84
C GLN A 435 24.17 -17.48 2.66
N ASN A 436 23.53 -18.24 3.57
CA ASN A 436 23.42 -19.69 3.47
C ASN A 436 22.57 -20.10 2.26
N LYS A 437 21.42 -19.45 2.02
CA LYS A 437 20.63 -19.65 0.79
C LYS A 437 21.46 -19.40 -0.46
N MET A 438 22.20 -18.29 -0.51
CA MET A 438 23.05 -17.97 -1.66
C MET A 438 24.21 -18.97 -1.83
N ARG A 439 24.79 -19.49 -0.75
CA ARG A 439 25.83 -20.54 -0.81
C ARG A 439 25.30 -21.82 -1.44
N ASN A 440 24.10 -22.24 -1.03
CA ASN A 440 23.51 -23.53 -1.42
C ASN A 440 22.57 -23.44 -2.63
N LEU A 441 22.39 -22.24 -3.21
CA LEU A 441 21.46 -22.00 -4.32
C LEU A 441 21.62 -23.00 -5.48
N ALA A 442 22.86 -23.28 -5.90
CA ALA A 442 23.10 -24.21 -7.00
C ALA A 442 22.67 -25.64 -6.66
N GLU A 443 22.89 -26.08 -5.42
CA GLU A 443 22.48 -27.40 -4.95
C GLU A 443 20.95 -27.52 -4.90
N GLN A 444 20.29 -26.51 -4.33
CA GLN A 444 18.82 -26.45 -4.24
C GLN A 444 18.16 -26.44 -5.62
N LEU A 445 18.71 -25.68 -6.58
CA LEU A 445 18.22 -25.65 -7.95
C LEU A 445 18.47 -27.00 -8.66
N ASN A 446 19.64 -27.62 -8.50
CA ASN A 446 19.94 -28.92 -9.11
C ASN A 446 19.08 -30.06 -8.58
N ALA A 447 18.56 -29.96 -7.35
CA ALA A 447 17.63 -30.96 -6.80
C ALA A 447 16.27 -30.99 -7.52
N LYS A 448 15.86 -29.87 -8.15
CA LYS A 448 14.57 -29.72 -8.83
C LYS A 448 14.71 -29.62 -10.36
N VAL A 449 15.84 -29.12 -10.87
CA VAL A 449 16.09 -28.91 -12.31
C VAL A 449 17.07 -29.96 -12.82
N ILE A 450 16.52 -31.00 -13.47
CA ILE A 450 17.26 -32.17 -13.93
C ILE A 450 17.89 -31.93 -15.32
N GLY A 451 19.07 -32.52 -15.54
CA GLY A 451 19.78 -32.50 -16.83
C GLY A 451 20.46 -31.18 -17.21
N GLN A 452 20.37 -30.13 -16.37
CA GLN A 452 20.85 -28.77 -16.70
C GLN A 452 21.87 -28.21 -15.69
N LYS A 453 22.75 -29.06 -15.15
CA LYS A 453 23.74 -28.68 -14.11
C LYS A 453 24.60 -27.47 -14.47
N GLU A 454 25.07 -27.40 -15.72
CA GLU A 454 25.89 -26.27 -16.20
C GLU A 454 25.10 -24.95 -16.24
N ALA A 455 23.82 -25.01 -16.64
CA ALA A 455 22.95 -23.84 -16.66
C ALA A 455 22.70 -23.32 -15.24
N VAL A 456 22.38 -24.22 -14.31
CA VAL A 456 22.19 -23.93 -12.88
C VAL A 456 23.43 -23.27 -12.28
N GLU A 457 24.63 -23.79 -12.54
CA GLU A 457 25.86 -23.24 -11.97
C GLU A 457 26.17 -21.83 -12.50
N LYS A 458 25.97 -21.59 -13.81
CA LYS A 458 26.16 -20.27 -14.42
C LYS A 458 25.20 -19.22 -13.85
N VAL A 459 23.91 -19.57 -13.74
CA VAL A 459 22.89 -18.69 -13.16
C VAL A 459 23.20 -18.40 -11.69
N SER A 460 23.46 -19.45 -10.89
CA SER A 460 23.78 -19.33 -9.46
C SER A 460 25.03 -18.48 -9.22
N ARG A 461 26.07 -18.65 -10.04
CA ARG A 461 27.31 -17.85 -9.95
C ARG A 461 27.08 -16.38 -10.29
N ALA A 462 26.26 -16.06 -11.29
CA ALA A 462 25.94 -14.69 -11.64
C ALA A 462 25.12 -13.99 -10.54
N ILE A 463 24.11 -14.67 -10.00
CA ILE A 463 23.26 -14.14 -8.91
C ILE A 463 24.08 -13.90 -7.64
N ARG A 464 24.89 -14.89 -7.22
CA ARG A 464 25.82 -14.74 -6.07
C ARG A 464 26.71 -13.50 -6.23
N ARG A 465 27.28 -13.30 -7.42
CA ARG A 465 28.16 -12.16 -7.71
C ARG A 465 27.45 -10.82 -7.50
N ASN A 466 26.21 -10.70 -7.97
CA ASN A 466 25.45 -9.46 -7.87
C ASN A 466 24.86 -9.24 -6.46
N ARG A 467 24.64 -10.30 -5.67
CA ARG A 467 24.12 -10.24 -4.28
C ARG A 467 25.17 -9.97 -3.20
N THR A 468 26.45 -10.30 -3.43
CA THR A 468 27.53 -10.09 -2.44
C THR A 468 27.87 -8.62 -2.13
N GLY A 469 27.19 -7.65 -2.76
CA GLY A 469 27.27 -6.23 -2.38
C GLY A 469 28.57 -5.52 -2.75
N PHE A 470 29.54 -6.20 -3.39
CA PHE A 470 30.82 -5.62 -3.81
C PHE A 470 30.69 -4.49 -4.85
N ARG A 471 29.52 -4.30 -5.46
CA ARG A 471 29.21 -3.14 -6.31
C ARG A 471 27.84 -2.58 -5.93
N LYS A 472 27.75 -1.26 -5.73
CA LYS A 472 26.47 -0.53 -5.80
C LYS A 472 25.96 -0.63 -7.23
N SER A 473 25.30 -1.74 -7.56
CA SER A 473 24.71 -1.95 -8.87
C SER A 473 23.36 -1.24 -8.92
N THR A 474 23.15 -0.39 -9.92
CA THR A 474 21.83 0.12 -10.27
C THR A 474 21.05 -0.87 -11.12
N ARG A 475 21.66 -1.97 -11.53
CA ARG A 475 21.11 -2.97 -12.47
C ARG A 475 20.24 -4.01 -11.75
N PRO A 476 19.43 -4.79 -12.49
CA PRO A 476 18.75 -5.97 -11.95
C PRO A 476 19.71 -6.96 -11.28
N ILE A 477 19.18 -7.83 -10.42
CA ILE A 477 19.96 -8.85 -9.69
C ILE A 477 20.65 -9.81 -10.66
N GLY A 478 20.00 -10.11 -11.77
CA GLY A 478 20.57 -10.94 -12.84
C GLY A 478 19.76 -10.79 -14.11
N SER A 479 20.45 -10.89 -15.24
CA SER A 479 19.87 -10.83 -16.58
C SER A 479 20.39 -11.97 -17.43
N PHE A 480 19.48 -12.83 -17.91
CA PHE A 480 19.83 -14.08 -18.56
C PHE A 480 19.06 -14.29 -19.85
N LEU A 481 19.76 -14.82 -20.87
CA LEU A 481 19.13 -15.38 -22.07
C LEU A 481 19.30 -16.90 -22.06
N PHE A 482 18.18 -17.61 -21.89
CA PHE A 482 18.08 -19.05 -21.88
C PHE A 482 17.83 -19.57 -23.29
N VAL A 483 18.82 -20.25 -23.87
CA VAL A 483 18.82 -20.72 -25.25
C VAL A 483 18.79 -22.23 -25.28
N GLY A 484 17.85 -22.83 -26.01
CA GLY A 484 17.76 -24.29 -26.16
C GLY A 484 16.38 -24.76 -26.63
N PRO A 485 16.18 -26.08 -26.83
CA PRO A 485 14.92 -26.63 -27.35
C PRO A 485 13.72 -26.37 -26.43
N THR A 486 12.52 -26.58 -26.97
CA THR A 486 11.31 -26.56 -26.12
C THR A 486 11.29 -27.76 -25.19
N GLY A 487 10.75 -27.59 -23.97
CA GLY A 487 10.54 -28.70 -23.03
C GLY A 487 11.79 -29.25 -22.32
N VAL A 488 12.93 -28.55 -22.37
CA VAL A 488 14.19 -28.96 -21.71
C VAL A 488 14.40 -28.38 -20.30
N GLY A 489 13.47 -27.57 -19.79
CA GLY A 489 13.53 -27.01 -18.42
C GLY A 489 13.83 -25.52 -18.30
N LYS A 490 13.82 -24.74 -19.39
CA LYS A 490 14.05 -23.26 -19.35
C LYS A 490 13.11 -22.54 -18.38
N THR A 491 11.80 -22.79 -18.50
CA THR A 491 10.78 -22.21 -17.63
C THR A 491 10.80 -22.81 -16.23
N GLU A 492 11.17 -24.09 -16.09
CA GLU A 492 11.26 -24.73 -14.78
C GLU A 492 12.38 -24.09 -13.95
N LEU A 493 13.57 -23.87 -14.53
CA LEU A 493 14.66 -23.17 -13.83
C LEU A 493 14.23 -21.77 -13.37
N ALA A 494 13.45 -21.04 -14.18
CA ALA A 494 12.91 -19.75 -13.78
C ALA A 494 11.97 -19.89 -12.56
N LYS A 495 11.02 -20.84 -12.58
CA LYS A 495 10.09 -21.07 -11.47
C LYS A 495 10.79 -21.51 -10.19
N THR A 496 11.73 -22.45 -10.30
CA THR A 496 12.53 -22.90 -9.16
C THR A 496 13.36 -21.75 -8.59
N LEU A 497 13.94 -20.92 -9.46
CA LEU A 497 14.68 -19.74 -9.00
C LEU A 497 13.79 -18.73 -8.27
N ALA A 498 12.55 -18.53 -8.73
CA ALA A 498 11.60 -17.65 -8.05
C ALA A 498 11.30 -18.16 -6.63
N GLU A 499 11.08 -19.47 -6.49
CA GLU A 499 10.85 -20.13 -5.20
C GLU A 499 12.04 -19.96 -4.25
N GLU A 500 13.26 -20.24 -4.70
CA GLU A 500 14.45 -20.16 -3.84
C GLU A 500 14.83 -18.72 -3.47
N MET A 501 14.62 -17.75 -4.38
CA MET A 501 14.99 -16.35 -4.16
C MET A 501 13.92 -15.52 -3.47
N PHE A 502 12.65 -15.74 -3.79
CA PHE A 502 11.53 -14.91 -3.37
C PHE A 502 10.50 -15.66 -2.52
N GLY A 503 10.66 -16.97 -2.30
CA GLY A 503 9.82 -17.80 -1.44
C GLY A 503 8.58 -18.36 -2.12
N GLU A 504 8.21 -17.85 -3.31
CA GLU A 504 7.02 -18.27 -4.06
C GLU A 504 7.39 -18.62 -5.50
N ARG A 505 6.84 -19.73 -6.01
CA ARG A 505 6.99 -20.12 -7.43
C ARG A 505 6.36 -19.12 -8.39
N ASP A 506 5.27 -18.46 -7.95
CA ASP A 506 4.50 -17.51 -8.75
C ASP A 506 4.96 -16.05 -8.56
N ALA A 507 6.10 -15.83 -7.88
CA ALA A 507 6.80 -14.54 -7.85
C ALA A 507 7.46 -14.21 -9.20
N MET A 508 6.72 -14.41 -10.30
CA MET A 508 7.15 -14.19 -11.66
C MET A 508 6.12 -13.38 -12.45
N ILE A 509 6.62 -12.44 -13.25
CA ILE A 509 5.86 -11.69 -14.25
C ILE A 509 6.22 -12.29 -15.60
N ARG A 510 5.33 -13.12 -16.13
CA ARG A 510 5.48 -13.74 -17.45
C ARG A 510 4.89 -12.84 -18.52
N ILE A 511 5.63 -12.68 -19.62
CA ILE A 511 5.23 -11.92 -20.80
C ILE A 511 5.57 -12.75 -22.03
N ASP A 512 4.56 -13.06 -22.84
CA ASP A 512 4.74 -13.77 -24.11
C ASP A 512 5.11 -12.76 -25.20
N MET A 513 6.30 -12.90 -25.77
CA MET A 513 6.80 -11.98 -26.79
C MET A 513 6.12 -12.13 -28.15
N SER A 514 5.34 -13.19 -28.35
CA SER A 514 4.46 -13.34 -29.52
C SER A 514 3.33 -12.29 -29.52
N GLU A 515 2.93 -11.75 -28.36
CA GLU A 515 1.97 -10.63 -28.29
C GLU A 515 2.59 -9.27 -28.68
N TYR A 516 3.93 -9.21 -28.73
CA TYR A 516 4.71 -7.99 -28.95
C TYR A 516 5.47 -7.99 -30.28
N MET A 517 5.00 -8.76 -31.27
CA MET A 517 5.57 -8.84 -32.62
C MET A 517 5.41 -7.53 -33.41
N GLU A 518 4.37 -6.75 -33.12
CA GLU A 518 4.02 -5.55 -33.86
C GLU A 518 4.46 -4.28 -33.10
N LYS A 519 4.89 -3.26 -33.83
CA LYS A 519 5.39 -2.02 -33.23
C LYS A 519 4.40 -1.36 -32.27
N HIS A 520 3.11 -1.42 -32.57
CA HIS A 520 2.08 -0.76 -31.77
C HIS A 520 1.72 -1.53 -30.49
N SER A 521 2.01 -2.82 -30.38
CA SER A 521 1.79 -3.57 -29.13
C SER A 521 2.88 -3.32 -28.09
N VAL A 522 4.07 -2.86 -28.51
CA VAL A 522 5.17 -2.45 -27.61
C VAL A 522 4.74 -1.36 -26.64
N SER A 523 3.87 -0.42 -27.06
CA SER A 523 3.36 0.63 -26.18
C SER A 523 2.54 0.07 -25.01
N ARG A 524 1.98 -1.14 -25.10
CA ARG A 524 1.27 -1.76 -23.96
C ARG A 524 2.19 -2.08 -22.79
N LEU A 525 3.50 -2.29 -23.03
CA LEU A 525 4.47 -2.54 -21.95
C LEU A 525 4.68 -1.30 -21.07
N ILE A 526 4.76 -0.12 -21.70
CA ILE A 526 5.18 1.14 -21.05
C ILE A 526 4.07 2.20 -20.94
N GLY A 527 2.93 1.97 -21.57
CA GLY A 527 1.84 2.93 -21.72
C GLY A 527 1.89 3.63 -23.08
N ALA A 528 0.73 3.98 -23.63
CA ALA A 528 0.67 4.74 -24.87
C ALA A 528 1.12 6.20 -24.63
N PRO A 529 1.79 6.84 -25.61
CA PRO A 529 2.20 8.24 -25.49
C PRO A 529 1.00 9.20 -25.52
N PRO A 530 1.15 10.45 -25.02
CA PRO A 530 0.08 11.45 -25.04
C PRO A 530 -0.53 11.65 -26.42
N GLY A 531 -1.86 11.59 -26.50
CA GLY A 531 -2.64 11.77 -27.74
C GLY A 531 -3.03 10.47 -28.46
N TYR A 532 -2.65 9.30 -27.92
CA TYR A 532 -3.08 7.99 -28.44
C TYR A 532 -4.13 7.34 -27.53
N VAL A 533 -4.98 6.48 -28.11
CA VAL A 533 -5.96 5.68 -27.35
C VAL A 533 -5.21 4.78 -26.36
N GLY A 534 -5.63 4.79 -25.10
CA GLY A 534 -4.95 4.06 -24.01
C GLY A 534 -3.82 4.83 -23.32
N HIS A 535 -3.66 6.14 -23.58
CA HIS A 535 -2.70 6.98 -22.86
C HIS A 535 -2.93 7.01 -21.34
N ASP A 536 -4.20 6.97 -20.93
CA ASP A 536 -4.55 7.00 -19.51
C ASP A 536 -4.35 5.63 -18.84
N GLU A 537 -4.15 4.56 -19.62
CA GLU A 537 -3.80 3.24 -19.13
C GLU A 537 -2.30 3.15 -18.85
N ALA A 538 -1.96 2.76 -17.62
CA ALA A 538 -0.57 2.59 -17.24
C ALA A 538 0.04 1.32 -17.89
N GLY A 539 1.34 1.37 -18.19
CA GLY A 539 2.04 0.27 -18.85
C GLY A 539 1.94 -1.04 -18.09
N GLN A 540 1.66 -2.15 -18.79
CA GLN A 540 1.47 -3.45 -18.17
C GLN A 540 2.71 -3.93 -17.40
N LEU A 541 3.92 -3.64 -17.92
CA LEU A 541 5.17 -4.03 -17.26
C LEU A 541 5.44 -3.13 -16.07
N THR A 542 5.34 -1.81 -16.26
CA THR A 542 5.66 -0.83 -15.22
C THR A 542 4.69 -0.93 -14.03
N GLU A 543 3.41 -1.18 -14.27
CA GLU A 543 2.42 -1.43 -13.21
C GLU A 543 2.69 -2.73 -12.43
N LYS A 544 2.92 -3.84 -13.13
CA LYS A 544 3.18 -5.14 -12.48
C LYS A 544 4.44 -5.07 -11.62
N ILE A 545 5.50 -4.40 -12.11
CA ILE A 545 6.75 -4.23 -11.35
C ILE A 545 6.58 -3.26 -10.19
N ARG A 546 5.80 -2.18 -10.34
CA ARG A 546 5.51 -1.29 -9.21
C ARG A 546 4.80 -2.03 -8.06
N ARG A 547 3.88 -2.94 -8.39
CA ARG A 547 3.16 -3.76 -7.40
C ARG A 547 4.00 -4.92 -6.85
N LYS A 548 4.84 -5.53 -7.69
CA LYS A 548 5.71 -6.67 -7.34
C LYS A 548 7.16 -6.44 -7.78
N PRO A 549 7.91 -5.55 -7.09
CA PRO A 549 9.28 -5.18 -7.49
C PRO A 549 10.30 -6.31 -7.26
N TYR A 550 9.97 -7.31 -6.45
CA TYR A 550 10.76 -8.51 -6.18
C TYR A 550 10.14 -9.66 -6.96
N SER A 551 10.59 -9.83 -8.18
CA SER A 551 10.02 -10.85 -9.07
C SER A 551 11.00 -11.24 -10.16
N ILE A 552 10.75 -12.42 -10.73
CA ILE A 552 11.37 -12.82 -11.99
C ILE A 552 10.54 -12.26 -13.15
N ILE A 553 11.16 -11.51 -14.05
CA ILE A 553 10.55 -11.11 -15.31
C ILE A 553 10.92 -12.17 -16.34
N LEU A 554 9.94 -12.95 -16.79
CA LEU A 554 10.13 -13.97 -17.81
C LEU A 554 9.60 -13.47 -19.15
N LEU A 555 10.51 -13.19 -20.08
CA LEU A 555 10.19 -12.88 -21.48
C LEU A 555 10.28 -14.17 -22.30
N ASP A 556 9.14 -14.73 -22.68
CA ASP A 556 9.09 -16.00 -23.40
C ASP A 556 9.23 -15.77 -24.92
N GLU A 557 10.10 -16.51 -25.60
CA GLU A 557 10.32 -16.44 -27.06
C GLU A 557 10.74 -15.05 -27.57
N ILE A 558 11.74 -14.44 -26.93
CA ILE A 558 12.19 -13.06 -27.20
C ILE A 558 12.60 -12.79 -28.65
N GLU A 559 12.99 -13.83 -29.41
CA GLU A 559 13.30 -13.72 -30.84
C GLU A 559 12.09 -13.32 -31.71
N LYS A 560 10.86 -13.47 -31.22
CA LYS A 560 9.64 -13.09 -31.94
C LYS A 560 9.27 -11.63 -31.72
N ALA A 561 9.79 -10.97 -30.68
CA ALA A 561 9.42 -9.60 -30.35
C ALA A 561 9.84 -8.60 -31.43
N HIS A 562 9.12 -7.50 -31.53
CA HIS A 562 9.59 -6.34 -32.27
C HIS A 562 10.89 -5.77 -31.66
N PRO A 563 11.87 -5.28 -32.47
CA PRO A 563 13.14 -4.75 -31.98
C PRO A 563 13.03 -3.66 -30.90
N ASP A 564 11.99 -2.82 -30.97
CA ASP A 564 11.71 -1.77 -29.96
C ASP A 564 11.54 -2.33 -28.53
N VAL A 565 11.13 -3.60 -28.37
CA VAL A 565 11.11 -4.26 -27.06
C VAL A 565 12.52 -4.38 -26.48
N MET A 566 13.50 -4.78 -27.30
CA MET A 566 14.89 -4.92 -26.87
C MET A 566 15.48 -3.56 -26.44
N HIS A 567 15.12 -2.46 -27.13
CA HIS A 567 15.55 -1.11 -26.75
C HIS A 567 15.04 -0.69 -25.36
N ILE A 568 13.79 -1.04 -25.02
CA ILE A 568 13.24 -0.81 -23.68
C ILE A 568 14.03 -1.61 -22.63
N PHE A 569 14.33 -2.88 -22.92
CA PHE A 569 15.08 -3.72 -21.99
C PHE A 569 16.55 -3.33 -21.88
N LEU A 570 17.19 -2.74 -22.89
CA LEU A 570 18.52 -2.16 -22.74
C LEU A 570 18.55 -1.13 -21.60
N GLN A 571 17.60 -0.18 -21.57
CA GLN A 571 17.51 0.81 -20.50
C GLN A 571 17.36 0.15 -19.11
N ILE A 572 16.53 -0.90 -19.01
CA ILE A 572 16.36 -1.65 -17.77
C ILE A 572 17.66 -2.36 -17.37
N LEU A 573 18.33 -3.01 -18.31
CA LEU A 573 19.57 -3.74 -18.06
C LEU A 573 20.71 -2.80 -17.66
N ASP A 574 20.64 -1.53 -18.06
CA ASP A 574 21.64 -0.51 -17.79
C ASP A 574 21.46 0.17 -16.43
N ASP A 575 20.29 0.74 -16.23
CA ASP A 575 20.00 1.64 -15.11
C ASP A 575 19.10 1.00 -14.06
N GLY A 576 18.57 -0.20 -14.32
CA GLY A 576 17.59 -0.90 -13.49
C GLY A 576 16.37 -0.04 -13.20
N ARG A 577 15.98 0.80 -14.16
CA ARG A 577 14.83 1.69 -14.08
C ARG A 577 14.21 1.85 -15.45
N LEU A 578 12.89 2.07 -15.45
CA LEU A 578 12.14 2.41 -16.64
C LEU A 578 11.15 3.52 -16.29
N THR A 579 11.04 4.52 -17.16
CA THR A 579 10.04 5.58 -17.03
C THR A 579 8.90 5.30 -17.99
N ASP A 580 7.67 5.26 -17.48
CA ASP A 580 6.47 5.04 -18.29
C ASP A 580 6.07 6.30 -19.07
N SER A 581 5.05 6.18 -19.93
CA SER A 581 4.55 7.31 -20.74
C SER A 581 3.97 8.46 -19.91
N GLN A 582 3.64 8.22 -18.64
CA GLN A 582 3.12 9.21 -17.70
C GLN A 582 4.23 9.88 -16.87
N GLY A 583 5.50 9.52 -17.11
CA GLY A 583 6.66 10.07 -16.41
C GLY A 583 6.95 9.39 -15.07
N ARG A 584 6.25 8.31 -14.71
CA ARG A 584 6.51 7.57 -13.48
C ARG A 584 7.71 6.65 -13.69
N THR A 585 8.66 6.70 -12.76
CA THR A 585 9.88 5.87 -12.85
C THR A 585 9.75 4.66 -11.93
N VAL A 586 9.89 3.47 -12.50
CA VAL A 586 9.79 2.19 -11.79
C VAL A 586 11.17 1.56 -11.69
N SER A 587 11.52 0.97 -10.55
CA SER A 587 12.82 0.31 -10.34
C SER A 587 12.76 -1.20 -10.56
N PHE A 588 13.77 -1.72 -11.26
CA PHE A 588 14.01 -3.13 -11.58
C PHE A 588 15.23 -3.68 -10.84
N LYS A 589 15.75 -2.97 -9.83
CA LYS A 589 16.97 -3.35 -9.10
C LYS A 589 16.84 -4.67 -8.34
N ASP A 590 15.64 -4.96 -7.88
CA ASP A 590 15.33 -6.15 -7.10
C ASP A 590 14.67 -7.28 -7.94
N THR A 591 14.78 -7.20 -9.27
CA THR A 591 14.25 -8.21 -10.20
C THR A 591 15.34 -9.12 -10.78
N VAL A 592 14.96 -10.30 -11.25
CA VAL A 592 15.78 -11.13 -12.14
C VAL A 592 15.09 -11.17 -13.49
N ILE A 593 15.80 -10.84 -14.56
CA ILE A 593 15.25 -10.86 -15.92
C ILE A 593 15.73 -12.14 -16.61
N ILE A 594 14.78 -12.96 -17.03
CA ILE A 594 15.03 -14.20 -17.78
C ILE A 594 14.32 -14.07 -19.11
N MET A 595 15.07 -14.27 -20.18
CA MET A 595 14.56 -14.31 -21.54
C MET A 595 14.72 -15.73 -22.05
N THR A 596 13.70 -16.32 -22.65
CA THR A 596 13.82 -17.62 -23.29
C THR A 596 13.89 -17.43 -24.79
N SER A 597 14.73 -18.24 -25.45
CA SER A 597 14.78 -18.28 -26.90
C SER A 597 14.96 -19.70 -27.41
N ASN A 598 14.30 -20.00 -28.52
CA ASN A 598 14.52 -21.21 -29.30
C ASN A 598 15.50 -20.97 -30.46
N ALA A 599 16.02 -19.75 -30.61
CA ALA A 599 17.02 -19.41 -31.62
C ALA A 599 18.34 -20.17 -31.42
N GLY A 600 19.12 -20.37 -32.49
CA GLY A 600 20.42 -21.06 -32.44
C GLY A 600 20.37 -22.60 -32.49
N ILE A 601 19.20 -23.22 -32.62
CA ILE A 601 19.06 -24.70 -32.71
C ILE A 601 19.16 -25.20 -34.17
N LYS A 602 18.80 -24.36 -35.15
CA LYS A 602 18.55 -24.81 -36.53
C LYS A 602 19.79 -25.06 -37.41
N ASN A 603 21.00 -24.77 -36.96
CA ASN A 603 22.22 -24.95 -37.79
C ASN A 603 23.24 -25.88 -37.12
N ARG A 604 22.91 -27.17 -37.00
CA ARG A 604 23.93 -28.22 -37.07
C ARG A 604 24.01 -28.76 -38.50
N SER A 605 24.43 -27.92 -39.45
CA SER A 605 25.19 -28.48 -40.56
C SER A 605 26.54 -28.87 -39.98
N ALA A 606 26.87 -30.15 -40.02
CA ALA A 606 28.12 -30.66 -39.52
C ALA A 606 29.29 -30.05 -40.30
N SER A 607 29.83 -28.91 -39.86
CA SER A 607 31.13 -28.44 -40.30
C SER A 607 32.21 -29.24 -39.57
N VAL A 608 32.62 -30.34 -40.19
CA VAL A 608 33.88 -31.02 -39.86
C VAL A 608 35.01 -30.05 -40.22
N GLY A 609 35.46 -29.24 -39.26
CA GLY A 609 36.50 -28.23 -39.45
C GLY A 609 37.37 -28.11 -38.21
N PHE A 610 38.67 -28.37 -38.37
CA PHE A 610 39.69 -28.24 -37.33
C PHE A 610 39.86 -26.77 -36.94
N GLY A 611 39.30 -26.40 -35.79
CA GLY A 611 39.53 -25.14 -35.11
C GLY A 611 38.70 -25.10 -33.85
N ALA A 612 39.33 -25.23 -32.68
CA ALA A 612 38.65 -25.13 -31.39
C ALA A 612 38.26 -23.66 -31.13
N SER A 613 37.21 -23.16 -31.79
CA SER A 613 36.48 -21.98 -31.33
C SER A 613 35.80 -22.31 -30.00
N SER A 614 35.77 -21.36 -29.08
CA SER A 614 35.09 -21.59 -27.80
C SER A 614 33.59 -21.75 -28.08
N ASP A 615 32.93 -22.73 -27.47
CA ASP A 615 31.48 -23.01 -27.57
C ASP A 615 30.59 -21.75 -27.37
N ARG A 616 31.12 -20.72 -26.70
CA ARG A 616 30.44 -19.44 -26.46
C ARG A 616 30.46 -18.51 -27.68
N GLU A 617 31.57 -18.43 -28.41
CA GLU A 617 31.69 -17.56 -29.59
C GLU A 617 30.78 -18.04 -30.71
N ASP A 618 30.69 -19.35 -30.90
CA ASP A 618 29.81 -19.95 -31.91
C ASP A 618 28.33 -19.77 -31.55
N LEU A 619 27.99 -19.82 -30.26
CA LEU A 619 26.64 -19.53 -29.80
C LEU A 619 26.28 -18.05 -30.00
N ILE A 620 27.19 -17.12 -29.73
CA ILE A 620 26.94 -15.68 -29.96
C ILE A 620 26.70 -15.42 -31.45
N LYS A 621 27.55 -15.96 -32.34
CA LYS A 621 27.37 -15.84 -33.79
C LYS A 621 26.02 -16.35 -34.27
N GLN A 622 25.53 -17.46 -33.71
CA GLN A 622 24.20 -18.01 -34.04
C GLN A 622 23.04 -17.13 -33.55
N LEU A 623 23.28 -16.27 -32.58
CA LEU A 623 22.29 -15.36 -32.01
C LEU A 623 22.32 -13.97 -32.67
N GLU A 624 23.40 -13.60 -33.37
CA GLU A 624 23.54 -12.31 -34.06
C GLU A 624 22.48 -12.08 -35.15
N ASP A 625 21.93 -13.15 -35.74
CA ASP A 625 20.84 -13.07 -36.71
C ASP A 625 19.52 -12.55 -36.09
N TYR A 626 19.37 -12.68 -34.76
CA TYR A 626 18.14 -12.36 -34.04
C TYR A 626 18.32 -11.21 -33.04
N PHE A 627 19.52 -11.04 -32.50
CA PHE A 627 19.81 -10.09 -31.43
C PHE A 627 21.01 -9.21 -31.78
N GLN A 628 20.88 -7.91 -31.49
CA GLN A 628 21.98 -6.98 -31.65
C GLN A 628 23.10 -7.30 -30.65
N PRO A 629 24.39 -7.20 -31.04
CA PRO A 629 25.52 -7.45 -30.12
C PRO A 629 25.49 -6.60 -28.85
N GLU A 630 24.99 -5.36 -28.94
CA GLU A 630 24.79 -4.47 -27.79
C GLU A 630 23.91 -5.09 -26.71
N PHE A 631 22.81 -5.72 -27.11
CA PHE A 631 21.88 -6.40 -26.21
C PHE A 631 22.53 -7.62 -25.54
N LEU A 632 23.20 -8.47 -26.31
CA LEU A 632 23.87 -9.67 -25.81
C LEU A 632 24.98 -9.34 -24.80
N ASN A 633 25.75 -8.29 -25.05
CA ASN A 633 26.83 -7.83 -24.17
C ASN A 633 26.32 -7.26 -22.83
N ARG A 634 25.04 -6.90 -22.76
CA ARG A 634 24.45 -6.36 -21.54
C ARG A 634 23.93 -7.42 -20.59
N LEU A 635 23.75 -8.64 -21.05
CA LEU A 635 23.30 -9.75 -20.21
C LEU A 635 24.41 -10.23 -19.26
N ASP A 636 24.03 -10.63 -18.03
CA ASP A 636 24.95 -11.27 -17.10
C ASP A 636 25.34 -12.68 -17.54
N GLY A 637 24.49 -13.34 -18.33
CA GLY A 637 24.81 -14.65 -18.91
C GLY A 637 23.88 -15.09 -20.04
N ILE A 638 24.47 -15.65 -21.09
CA ILE A 638 23.77 -16.46 -22.08
C ILE A 638 23.92 -17.93 -21.66
N ILE A 639 22.80 -18.58 -21.38
CA ILE A 639 22.71 -19.88 -20.74
C ILE A 639 22.19 -20.90 -21.75
N LYS A 640 23.05 -21.82 -22.16
CA LYS A 640 22.71 -22.91 -23.08
C LYS A 640 22.06 -24.05 -22.30
N PHE A 641 20.90 -24.52 -22.78
CA PHE A 641 20.20 -25.69 -22.31
C PHE A 641 20.40 -26.83 -23.30
N ASN A 642 20.83 -27.98 -22.79
CA ASN A 642 21.08 -29.16 -23.61
C ASN A 642 19.79 -29.98 -23.78
N ALA A 643 19.72 -30.78 -24.84
CA ALA A 643 18.66 -31.77 -24.97
C ALA A 643 18.75 -32.81 -23.83
N LEU A 644 17.60 -33.22 -23.31
CA LEU A 644 17.51 -34.19 -22.22
C LEU A 644 17.91 -35.59 -22.71
N LYS A 645 18.71 -36.29 -21.91
CA LYS A 645 19.05 -37.70 -22.11
C LYS A 645 17.97 -38.59 -21.49
N ARG A 646 17.99 -39.87 -21.84
CA ARG A 646 17.06 -40.85 -21.27
C ARG A 646 17.16 -40.95 -19.75
N ASP A 647 18.37 -40.89 -19.21
CA ASP A 647 18.60 -40.92 -17.76
C ASP A 647 18.00 -39.68 -17.07
N ASP A 648 18.11 -38.51 -17.70
CA ASP A 648 17.49 -37.28 -17.17
C ASP A 648 15.96 -37.41 -17.10
N LEU A 649 15.34 -38.08 -18.09
CA LEU A 649 13.89 -38.30 -18.10
C LEU A 649 13.42 -39.24 -16.99
N LEU A 650 14.21 -40.26 -16.66
CA LEU A 650 13.91 -41.16 -15.54
C LEU A 650 13.91 -40.42 -14.21
N GLU A 651 14.89 -39.56 -13.99
CA GLU A 651 14.96 -38.68 -12.82
C GLU A 651 13.76 -37.71 -12.76
N ILE A 652 13.38 -37.12 -13.90
CA ILE A 652 12.19 -36.24 -13.99
C ILE A 652 10.90 -37.01 -13.64
N VAL A 653 10.74 -38.23 -14.17
CA VAL A 653 9.58 -39.08 -13.87
C VAL A 653 9.51 -39.41 -12.39
N ASP A 654 10.64 -39.77 -11.75
CA ASP A 654 10.65 -40.06 -10.32
C ASP A 654 10.31 -38.83 -9.47
N LEU A 655 10.80 -37.65 -9.86
CA LEU A 655 10.45 -36.39 -9.20
C LEU A 655 8.94 -36.11 -9.26
N MET A 656 8.33 -36.21 -10.45
CA MET A 656 6.89 -35.98 -10.63
C MET A 656 6.04 -37.04 -9.92
N LEU A 657 6.48 -38.30 -9.93
CA LEU A 657 5.84 -39.37 -9.17
C LEU A 657 5.92 -39.11 -7.66
N SER A 658 6.96 -38.45 -7.16
CA SER A 658 7.05 -38.09 -5.74
C SER A 658 5.95 -37.12 -5.31
N ASP A 659 5.59 -36.17 -6.19
CA ASP A 659 4.48 -35.24 -5.94
C ASP A 659 3.15 -36.01 -5.87
N ILE A 660 2.93 -36.96 -6.80
CA ILE A 660 1.75 -37.84 -6.81
C ILE A 660 1.72 -38.73 -5.57
N ARG A 661 2.86 -39.33 -5.17
CA ARG A 661 2.96 -40.14 -3.94
C ARG A 661 2.59 -39.32 -2.70
N LYS A 662 3.01 -38.05 -2.64
CA LYS A 662 2.70 -37.17 -1.52
C LYS A 662 1.20 -36.85 -1.47
N ALA A 663 0.59 -36.51 -2.61
CA ALA A 663 -0.85 -36.27 -2.71
C ALA A 663 -1.67 -37.52 -2.34
N ALA A 664 -1.24 -38.71 -2.78
CA ALA A 664 -1.86 -39.98 -2.41
C ALA A 664 -1.74 -40.25 -0.89
N LEU A 665 -0.58 -39.95 -0.29
CA LEU A 665 -0.35 -40.14 1.14
C LEU A 665 -1.22 -39.22 2.01
N GLU A 666 -1.49 -37.99 1.58
CA GLU A 666 -2.43 -37.08 2.24
C GLU A 666 -3.87 -37.63 2.27
N GLN A 667 -4.21 -38.49 1.29
CA GLN A 667 -5.47 -39.26 1.26
C GLN A 667 -5.37 -40.62 1.95
N GLY A 668 -4.24 -40.92 2.62
CA GLY A 668 -4.02 -42.17 3.35
C GLY A 668 -3.58 -43.36 2.49
N ILE A 669 -3.17 -43.13 1.24
CA ILE A 669 -2.80 -44.17 0.27
C ILE A 669 -1.28 -44.22 0.13
N THR A 670 -0.70 -45.41 0.27
CA THR A 670 0.71 -45.64 -0.05
C THR A 670 0.86 -46.04 -1.50
N LEU A 671 1.53 -45.21 -2.31
CA LEU A 671 1.75 -45.46 -3.73
C LEU A 671 3.18 -45.97 -4.00
N GLU A 672 3.30 -47.22 -4.45
CA GLU A 672 4.55 -47.83 -4.91
C GLU A 672 4.62 -47.83 -6.43
N VAL A 673 5.79 -47.50 -7.00
CA VAL A 673 5.99 -47.46 -8.46
C VAL A 673 7.24 -48.24 -8.82
N THR A 674 7.09 -49.27 -9.66
CA THR A 674 8.21 -50.13 -10.06
C THR A 674 9.15 -49.41 -11.03
N ASP A 675 10.42 -49.83 -11.07
CA ASP A 675 11.40 -49.27 -12.02
C ASP A 675 11.04 -49.56 -13.49
N ALA A 676 10.32 -50.67 -13.75
CA ALA A 676 9.80 -51.00 -15.07
C ALA A 676 8.74 -49.99 -15.51
N ALA A 677 7.80 -49.65 -14.61
CA ALA A 677 6.81 -48.60 -14.86
C ALA A 677 7.47 -47.24 -15.11
N LYS A 678 8.47 -46.84 -14.30
CA LYS A 678 9.21 -45.58 -14.49
C LYS A 678 9.85 -45.49 -15.88
N LYS A 679 10.54 -46.55 -16.31
CA LYS A 679 11.15 -46.61 -17.65
C LYS A 679 10.13 -46.48 -18.76
N LYS A 680 9.01 -47.19 -18.63
CA LYS A 680 7.94 -47.16 -19.62
C LYS A 680 7.26 -45.80 -19.69
N LEU A 681 7.00 -45.15 -18.55
CA LEU A 681 6.47 -43.79 -18.48
C LEU A 681 7.41 -42.77 -19.12
N ALA A 682 8.73 -42.88 -18.87
CA ALA A 682 9.74 -42.03 -19.49
C ALA A 682 9.77 -42.20 -21.02
N ASP A 683 9.67 -43.44 -21.52
CA ASP A 683 9.64 -43.73 -22.96
C ASP A 683 8.38 -43.18 -23.63
N LEU A 684 7.21 -43.30 -22.97
CA LEU A 684 5.94 -42.78 -23.49
C LEU A 684 5.90 -41.24 -23.52
N GLY A 685 6.54 -40.58 -22.56
CA GLY A 685 6.57 -39.11 -22.50
C GLY A 685 7.78 -38.47 -23.17
N PHE A 686 8.70 -39.25 -23.74
CA PHE A 686 9.83 -38.71 -24.49
C PHE A 686 9.44 -38.29 -25.90
N SER A 687 9.71 -37.03 -26.25
CA SER A 687 9.64 -36.55 -27.62
C SER A 687 10.94 -35.80 -27.98
N PRO A 688 11.62 -36.16 -29.09
CA PRO A 688 12.77 -35.38 -29.57
C PRO A 688 12.45 -33.92 -29.88
N GLU A 689 11.20 -33.62 -30.27
CA GLU A 689 10.76 -32.26 -30.63
C GLU A 689 10.29 -31.46 -29.41
N PHE A 690 9.60 -32.11 -28.47
CA PHE A 690 8.95 -31.46 -27.33
C PHE A 690 9.62 -31.71 -25.96
N GLY A 691 10.73 -32.44 -25.93
CA GLY A 691 11.47 -32.77 -24.72
C GLY A 691 10.62 -33.53 -23.70
N ALA A 692 10.67 -33.11 -22.43
CA ALA A 692 9.91 -33.67 -21.32
C ALA A 692 8.47 -33.17 -21.21
N ARG A 693 8.03 -32.26 -22.10
CA ARG A 693 6.70 -31.61 -22.01
C ARG A 693 5.51 -32.60 -21.99
N PRO A 694 5.52 -33.71 -22.74
CA PRO A 694 4.44 -34.69 -22.69
C PRO A 694 4.35 -35.51 -21.39
N LEU A 695 5.41 -35.58 -20.58
CA LEU A 695 5.47 -36.47 -19.41
C LEU A 695 4.34 -36.23 -18.41
N ARG A 696 3.98 -34.96 -18.16
CA ARG A 696 2.88 -34.62 -17.26
C ARG A 696 1.58 -35.27 -17.69
N ARG A 697 1.22 -35.08 -18.96
CA ARG A 697 0.02 -35.65 -19.54
C ARG A 697 0.03 -37.18 -19.51
N VAL A 698 1.19 -37.80 -19.74
CA VAL A 698 1.34 -39.26 -19.66
C VAL A 698 1.11 -39.75 -18.23
N LEU A 699 1.61 -39.04 -17.21
CA LEU A 699 1.37 -39.39 -15.80
C LEU A 699 -0.08 -39.19 -15.39
N GLU A 700 -0.71 -38.08 -15.80
CA GLU A 700 -2.15 -37.83 -15.61
C GLU A 700 -2.96 -39.01 -16.21
N GLU A 701 -2.79 -39.28 -17.52
CA GLU A 701 -3.58 -40.30 -18.23
C GLU A 701 -3.29 -41.76 -17.83
N LYS A 702 -2.06 -42.06 -17.37
CA LYS A 702 -1.64 -43.46 -17.12
C LYS A 702 -1.55 -43.81 -15.65
N VAL A 703 -1.46 -42.83 -14.76
CA VAL A 703 -1.29 -43.06 -13.32
C VAL A 703 -2.44 -42.43 -12.55
N GLU A 704 -2.63 -41.11 -12.65
CA GLU A 704 -3.63 -40.40 -11.84
C GLU A 704 -5.07 -40.80 -12.18
N ASP A 705 -5.40 -40.93 -13.47
CA ASP A 705 -6.73 -41.38 -13.91
C ASP A 705 -7.05 -42.77 -13.35
N GLN A 706 -6.10 -43.71 -13.44
CA GLN A 706 -6.29 -45.08 -12.92
C GLN A 706 -6.38 -45.12 -11.39
N ILE A 707 -5.60 -44.30 -10.67
CA ILE A 707 -5.73 -44.15 -9.22
C ILE A 707 -7.11 -43.62 -8.86
N SER A 708 -7.60 -42.62 -9.60
CA SER A 708 -8.91 -41.99 -9.36
C SER A 708 -10.06 -42.97 -9.60
N ASP A 709 -10.01 -43.72 -10.70
CA ASP A 709 -11.01 -44.76 -11.01
C ASP A 709 -11.04 -45.83 -9.91
N LEU A 710 -9.87 -46.32 -9.48
CA LEU A 710 -9.77 -47.31 -8.40
C LEU A 710 -10.26 -46.78 -7.06
N LEU A 711 -10.08 -45.49 -6.76
CA LEU A 711 -10.59 -44.89 -5.53
C LEU A 711 -12.12 -44.79 -5.53
N LEU A 712 -12.72 -44.51 -6.69
CA LEU A 712 -14.18 -44.48 -6.85
C LEU A 712 -14.79 -45.88 -6.75
N ASP A 713 -14.13 -46.88 -7.33
CA ASP A 713 -14.60 -48.26 -7.35
C ASP A 713 -14.31 -49.03 -6.04
N HIS A 714 -13.20 -48.69 -5.36
CA HIS A 714 -12.68 -49.38 -4.18
C HIS A 714 -12.25 -48.38 -3.09
N GLY A 715 -13.24 -47.78 -2.40
CA GLY A 715 -13.04 -46.73 -1.40
C GLY A 715 -12.28 -47.08 -0.10
N GLU A 716 -11.69 -48.28 0.01
CA GLU A 716 -10.91 -48.73 1.18
C GLU A 716 -9.43 -49.06 0.88
N ALA A 717 -8.96 -48.88 -0.36
CA ALA A 717 -7.58 -49.21 -0.75
C ALA A 717 -6.56 -48.37 0.05
N LYS A 718 -5.67 -49.04 0.79
CA LYS A 718 -4.61 -48.39 1.58
C LYS A 718 -3.27 -48.38 0.87
N LYS A 719 -3.11 -49.26 -0.12
CA LYS A 719 -1.89 -49.37 -0.90
C LYS A 719 -2.23 -49.53 -2.37
N MET A 720 -1.47 -48.84 -3.22
CA MET A 720 -1.57 -48.96 -4.67
C MET A 720 -0.19 -49.17 -5.27
N THR A 721 -0.12 -50.03 -6.27
CA THR A 721 1.12 -50.36 -6.97
C THR A 721 0.96 -50.04 -8.45
N VAL A 722 1.84 -49.19 -8.98
CA VAL A 722 1.97 -48.87 -10.41
C VAL A 722 3.06 -49.75 -11.00
N ASP A 723 2.67 -50.65 -11.91
CA ASP A 723 3.58 -51.57 -12.56
C ASP A 723 3.41 -51.57 -14.09
N GLU A 724 4.39 -52.15 -14.78
CA GLU A 724 4.35 -52.38 -16.22
C GLU A 724 4.00 -53.84 -16.50
N VAL A 725 2.84 -54.08 -17.12
CA VAL A 725 2.33 -55.41 -17.48
C VAL A 725 2.04 -55.45 -18.98
N GLU A 726 2.70 -56.36 -19.71
CA GLU A 726 2.51 -56.57 -21.16
C GLU A 726 2.66 -55.28 -22.01
N GLY A 727 3.60 -54.40 -21.66
CA GLY A 727 3.84 -53.16 -22.37
C GLY A 727 2.89 -52.01 -22.01
N LYS A 728 2.04 -52.17 -20.97
CA LYS A 728 1.08 -51.16 -20.50
C LYS A 728 1.32 -50.83 -19.02
N ILE A 729 1.05 -49.58 -18.67
CA ILE A 729 1.03 -49.15 -17.27
C ILE A 729 -0.30 -49.56 -16.65
N ASN A 730 -0.23 -50.29 -15.54
CA ASN A 730 -1.41 -50.73 -14.81
C ASN A 730 -1.27 -50.34 -13.33
N VAL A 731 -2.33 -49.78 -12.76
CA VAL A 731 -2.42 -49.51 -11.33
C VAL A 731 -3.25 -50.60 -10.67
N THR A 732 -2.76 -51.14 -9.57
CA THR A 732 -3.44 -52.19 -8.79
C THR A 732 -3.60 -51.71 -7.36
N ALA A 733 -4.74 -52.03 -6.74
CA ALA A 733 -5.05 -51.70 -5.36
C ALA A 733 -4.96 -52.96 -4.48
N GLU A 734 -4.35 -52.82 -3.29
CA GLU A 734 -4.24 -53.85 -2.25
C GLU A 734 -5.00 -53.47 -0.98
#